data_AF-A0A2N6ET91-F1
#
_entry.id   AF-A0A2N6ET91-F1
#
_cell.length_a   1.000
_cell.length_b   1.000
_cell.length_c   1.000
_cell.angle_alpha   90.00
_cell.angle_beta   90.00
_cell.angle_gamma   90.00
#
_symmetry.space_group_name_H-M   'P 1'
#
loop_
_entity.id
_entity.type
_entity.pdbx_description
1 polymer ?
#
loop_
_entity_poly.entity_id
_entity_poly.type
_entity_poly.pdbx_seq_one_letter_code
_entity_poly.pdbx_strand_id
1 'polypeptide(L)'
;MREKRLLLPRAAGHVAMICSGESGFDLGVVQICRHYIQLNNTTTGGWSGQNEIVISSCPNSPNLLKGGNMKQERRTNRLKIFLQLLCVATLMLMLWGCGGSDNYDEPVSAVSAPVTGAATNVLIEPATLKSWMDQGLVNGGGTFDQKVVVFDYGSYTMNPETDAERIAGACRVNNPNLASRRVEGVATAFPLVATGEQMDAVLQRLGIDEETVIVFTTSGPMYFPTRAYWMFRYWGFPQENLRLLNGGNAAFAATYPELMTREVPVPVGNDFSVKDLEGELNADLRLSIGEMLDFVSSFDPETDVILDARGPKWYSGESSSPGYVTCKVDLTVYDGHPQGGQYLAWVDLFGEGNKFKTKEEIEALFAAKGWSKDKTTTVYCLSGYSATPLFFAADAILGAPVRLYDGSWSQFGQYSDNGAALGEIPAGSVWSSDQYLAADEGYRYNINHLVEKPLAVETLVVDAAAQAEPFTGDNAADDSDVVSSQMEVADLAASADASSLVVAPSATQTDGVLIDADTLQGWMDAGLVNATEGERVVILDASSKGSYLEAHIPGARWLDVATENGMTRLDGVVQTKNMILTGEKMDALLANHGIDANTTVVITTSAANYYPSRVYVNLRYWGFPKERIKVLDGYNAAYGMLTSDSQPEAGANALTVMDLAGAQVDMRATLSEVMDAARDDRGIAIDFRGDKVAAGSTPGLNEPGTNVVFEGRLNNGSFYGFKGAFEADGTFKDAATIQAEMLANGIDTTAFNAAAPAITYCTSGYVASTGFFIMDAILDLPAMIYDGSWSQWGMMSDNADKGGNLGTFSAWAVDSDTYMSIINYNKDELRENSIESLNPDVELLDLSTSDEAANQVEGADADYKAETDGGSAPVTPPTANGGDAIVGC
;
A
#
# COMPACT_ATOMS: atom_id res chain seq x y z
N MET A 1 -37.47 24.58 41.32
CA MET A 1 -38.52 24.22 42.31
C MET A 1 -38.27 22.78 42.77
N ARG A 2 -38.49 22.41 44.04
CA ARG A 2 -39.55 21.46 44.50
C ARG A 2 -39.97 20.39 43.48
N GLU A 3 -40.09 19.08 43.79
CA GLU A 3 -39.99 18.33 45.06
C GLU A 3 -39.69 16.80 44.79
N LYS A 4 -39.04 16.04 45.71
CA LYS A 4 -39.59 14.90 46.51
C LYS A 4 -40.58 13.96 45.77
N ARG A 5 -40.58 12.61 45.86
CA ARG A 5 -40.03 11.53 46.76
C ARG A 5 -39.93 10.22 45.93
N LEU A 6 -39.02 9.25 46.10
CA LEU A 6 -38.67 8.39 47.26
C LEU A 6 -39.75 7.32 47.60
N LEU A 7 -39.51 6.03 47.26
CA LEU A 7 -40.00 4.84 48.00
C LEU A 7 -39.29 3.52 47.59
N LEU A 8 -38.51 2.97 48.51
CA LEU A 8 -38.06 1.56 48.64
C LEU A 8 -38.93 0.88 49.74
N PRO A 9 -38.97 -0.46 50.02
CA PRO A 9 -37.77 -1.28 50.30
C PRO A 9 -37.85 -2.85 50.29
N ARG A 10 -36.76 -3.49 50.77
CA ARG A 10 -36.60 -4.87 51.36
C ARG A 10 -36.59 -6.08 50.41
N ALA A 11 -35.92 -7.21 50.72
CA ALA A 11 -34.81 -7.60 51.63
C ALA A 11 -34.46 -9.09 51.29
N ALA A 12 -33.39 -9.78 51.74
CA ALA A 12 -32.38 -9.62 52.81
C ALA A 12 -31.08 -10.38 52.38
N GLY A 13 -29.96 -10.42 53.11
CA GLY A 13 -29.60 -9.89 54.44
C GLY A 13 -28.06 -9.73 54.56
N HIS A 14 -27.55 -8.98 55.55
CA HIS A 14 -27.11 -9.46 56.89
C HIS A 14 -25.74 -10.19 56.92
N VAL A 15 -24.79 -9.85 57.82
CA VAL A 15 -24.67 -8.70 58.75
C VAL A 15 -23.26 -8.60 59.38
N ALA A 16 -22.84 -7.38 59.78
CA ALA A 16 -21.79 -7.05 60.79
C ALA A 16 -20.30 -7.38 60.45
N MET A 17 -19.25 -6.76 61.02
CA MET A 17 -19.01 -5.56 61.88
C MET A 17 -17.46 -5.32 61.93
N ILE A 18 -16.81 -4.28 62.50
CA ILE A 18 -17.15 -3.22 63.47
C ILE A 18 -16.22 -1.96 63.31
N CYS A 19 -16.48 -0.88 64.08
CA CYS A 19 -15.67 0.27 64.57
C CYS A 19 -14.14 0.44 64.25
N SER A 20 -13.50 1.62 64.39
CA SER A 20 -13.90 3.06 64.52
C SER A 20 -12.65 3.94 64.77
N GLY A 21 -12.64 5.22 64.39
CA GLY A 21 -11.69 6.21 64.95
C GLY A 21 -11.47 7.49 64.12
N GLU A 22 -11.56 8.66 64.76
CA GLU A 22 -11.23 9.96 64.18
C GLU A 22 -9.81 10.41 64.58
N SER A 23 -9.16 11.21 63.72
CA SER A 23 -8.39 12.45 64.03
C SER A 23 -7.08 12.62 63.25
N GLY A 24 -6.69 13.88 63.02
CA GLY A 24 -5.32 14.29 62.69
C GLY A 24 -5.06 14.75 61.25
N PHE A 25 -4.79 16.04 61.09
CA PHE A 25 -4.02 16.57 59.94
C PHE A 25 -2.56 16.08 60.04
N ASP A 26 -1.93 15.71 58.93
CA ASP A 26 -1.25 16.70 58.08
C ASP A 26 -0.95 16.16 56.67
N LEU A 27 -0.78 17.03 55.68
CA LEU A 27 -0.62 16.66 54.27
C LEU A 27 0.81 16.93 53.75
N GLY A 28 1.46 15.88 53.25
CA GLY A 28 2.81 15.94 52.68
C GLY A 28 2.97 15.02 51.47
N VAL A 29 2.48 15.45 50.31
CA VAL A 29 2.68 14.73 49.04
C VAL A 29 4.04 15.13 48.46
N VAL A 30 4.95 14.15 48.35
CA VAL A 30 6.21 14.30 47.61
C VAL A 30 6.06 13.63 46.25
N GLN A 31 6.40 14.39 45.21
CA GLN A 31 6.35 14.03 43.80
C GLN A 31 7.63 13.26 43.38
N ILE A 32 7.71 12.88 42.10
CA ILE A 32 8.91 12.48 41.32
C ILE A 32 9.18 10.96 41.20
N CYS A 33 8.75 10.46 40.03
CA CYS A 33 9.44 9.58 39.07
C CYS A 33 10.09 8.25 39.50
N ARG A 34 9.85 7.24 38.65
CA ARG A 34 10.85 6.23 38.28
C ARG A 34 11.05 6.25 36.76
N HIS A 35 12.24 6.64 36.32
CA HIS A 35 12.81 6.03 35.12
C HIS A 35 13.25 4.61 35.48
N TYR A 36 13.17 3.68 34.52
CA TYR A 36 13.88 2.40 34.60
C TYR A 36 15.18 2.50 33.82
N ILE A 37 16.29 2.11 34.46
CA ILE A 37 17.51 1.71 33.79
C ILE A 37 17.65 0.22 34.10
N GLN A 38 17.59 -0.64 33.09
CA GLN A 38 17.92 -2.06 33.29
C GLN A 38 19.42 -2.24 33.44
N LEU A 39 19.81 -3.25 34.23
CA LEU A 39 21.19 -3.51 34.61
C LEU A 39 21.72 -4.72 33.84
N ASN A 40 22.80 -4.51 33.09
CA ASN A 40 23.57 -5.62 32.54
C ASN A 40 24.18 -6.44 33.69
N ASN A 41 24.02 -7.77 33.64
CA ASN A 41 24.22 -8.64 34.79
C ASN A 41 25.40 -9.59 34.59
N THR A 42 26.54 -9.32 35.25
CA THR A 42 27.64 -10.29 35.39
C THR A 42 28.12 -10.39 36.82
N THR A 43 28.40 -11.61 37.25
CA THR A 43 28.69 -11.96 38.65
C THR A 43 30.19 -12.00 38.93
N THR A 44 30.62 -11.32 39.99
CA THR A 44 31.64 -11.78 40.96
C THR A 44 31.73 -10.81 42.13
N GLY A 45 31.88 -11.31 43.36
CA GLY A 45 31.93 -10.49 44.58
C GLY A 45 33.32 -10.39 45.19
N GLY A 46 33.62 -9.30 45.92
CA GLY A 46 34.95 -9.14 46.55
C GLY A 46 35.17 -7.85 47.35
N TRP A 47 34.67 -7.80 48.59
CA TRP A 47 35.27 -7.17 49.78
C TRP A 47 36.08 -5.84 49.66
N SER A 48 35.50 -4.78 50.24
CA SER A 48 36.15 -3.74 51.10
C SER A 48 37.48 -3.08 50.66
N GLY A 49 37.43 -1.76 50.42
CA GLY A 49 38.60 -0.86 50.36
C GLY A 49 38.25 0.54 50.86
N GLN A 50 39.25 1.29 51.37
CA GLN A 50 39.06 2.64 51.96
C GLN A 50 39.78 3.75 51.16
N ASN A 51 39.26 4.97 51.34
CA ASN A 51 39.95 6.28 51.32
C ASN A 51 40.39 6.94 49.99
N GLU A 52 40.00 8.22 49.92
CA GLU A 52 40.73 9.42 49.45
C GLU A 52 41.23 9.50 48.00
N ILE A 53 40.73 10.53 47.31
CA ILE A 53 41.17 10.97 45.98
C ILE A 53 42.34 11.96 46.14
N VAL A 54 43.48 11.66 45.52
CA VAL A 54 44.59 12.61 45.34
C VAL A 54 44.67 13.03 43.88
N ILE A 55 44.50 14.33 43.61
CA ILE A 55 44.59 14.90 42.26
C ILE A 55 46.06 15.13 41.91
N SER A 56 46.53 14.51 40.83
CA SER A 56 47.84 14.79 40.23
C SER A 56 47.75 15.93 39.20
N SER A 57 48.86 16.66 39.04
CA SER A 57 48.94 17.85 38.16
C SER A 57 50.10 17.73 37.18
N CYS A 58 50.05 18.44 36.06
CA CYS A 58 51.21 18.64 35.18
C CYS A 58 51.32 20.14 34.78
N PRO A 59 52.53 20.72 34.59
CA PRO A 59 52.72 22.18 34.67
C PRO A 59 53.14 22.86 33.35
N ASN A 60 52.93 24.18 33.27
CA ASN A 60 54.03 25.15 33.09
C ASN A 60 53.57 26.61 33.29
N SER A 61 54.53 27.54 33.32
CA SER A 61 54.41 28.98 33.69
C SER A 61 55.40 29.79 32.80
N PRO A 62 55.54 31.14 32.84
CA PRO A 62 55.16 32.06 33.94
C PRO A 62 54.72 33.52 33.58
N ASN A 63 54.51 34.32 34.64
CA ASN A 63 54.64 35.79 34.74
C ASN A 63 53.64 36.72 34.03
N LEU A 64 52.83 37.44 34.85
CA LEU A 64 53.06 38.88 35.08
C LEU A 64 52.39 39.39 36.38
N LEU A 65 52.63 40.66 36.75
CA LEU A 65 52.50 41.16 38.13
C LEU A 65 51.35 42.16 38.36
N LYS A 66 50.81 42.11 39.59
CA LYS A 66 50.33 43.21 40.45
C LYS A 66 49.84 44.51 39.78
N GLY A 67 48.55 44.83 39.92
CA GLY A 67 48.03 46.17 39.61
C GLY A 67 46.52 46.34 39.80
N GLY A 68 46.04 46.33 41.05
CA GLY A 68 44.61 46.49 41.35
C GLY A 68 44.06 47.87 40.93
N ASN A 69 42.85 47.90 40.35
CA ASN A 69 42.18 49.16 40.00
C ASN A 69 40.65 49.02 39.93
N MET A 70 39.92 50.02 40.45
CA MET A 70 38.47 49.99 40.77
C MET A 70 37.50 49.81 39.57
N LYS A 71 38.01 49.60 38.34
CA LYS A 71 37.18 49.32 37.16
C LYS A 71 36.57 47.92 37.18
N GLN A 72 37.20 46.95 37.85
CA GLN A 72 36.74 45.56 37.85
C GLN A 72 35.47 45.37 38.70
N GLU A 73 35.41 45.93 39.90
CA GLU A 73 34.20 45.89 40.75
C GLU A 73 32.99 46.58 40.08
N ARG A 74 33.20 47.70 39.38
CA ARG A 74 32.12 48.35 38.61
C ARG A 74 31.66 47.52 37.41
N ARG A 75 32.51 46.64 36.85
CA ARG A 75 32.10 45.68 35.82
C ARG A 75 31.37 44.48 36.44
N THR A 76 31.85 43.89 37.53
CA THR A 76 31.16 42.78 38.19
C THR A 76 29.83 43.20 38.80
N ASN A 77 29.70 44.40 39.36
CA ASN A 77 28.41 44.88 39.87
C ASN A 77 27.44 45.22 38.73
N ARG A 78 27.90 45.77 37.60
CA ARG A 78 27.04 45.90 36.41
C ARG A 78 26.61 44.56 35.85
N LEU A 79 27.50 43.57 35.78
CA LEU A 79 27.18 42.22 35.31
C LEU A 79 26.22 41.50 36.27
N LYS A 80 26.40 41.63 37.60
CA LYS A 80 25.47 41.11 38.61
C LYS A 80 24.09 41.78 38.53
N ILE A 81 24.03 43.10 38.38
CA ILE A 81 22.76 43.82 38.17
C ILE A 81 22.11 43.39 36.85
N PHE A 82 22.89 43.16 35.78
CA PHE A 82 22.36 42.70 34.50
C PHE A 82 21.82 41.27 34.59
N LEU A 83 22.54 40.33 35.24
CA LEU A 83 22.00 38.99 35.51
C LEU A 83 20.80 39.02 36.46
N GLN A 84 20.79 39.88 37.48
CA GLN A 84 19.64 40.00 38.38
C GLN A 84 18.41 40.58 37.66
N LEU A 85 18.59 41.55 36.76
CA LEU A 85 17.52 42.03 35.89
C LEU A 85 17.07 40.98 34.88
N LEU A 86 17.99 40.17 34.35
CA LEU A 86 17.67 39.06 33.44
C LEU A 86 16.86 37.96 34.17
N CYS A 87 17.28 37.59 35.39
CA CYS A 87 16.54 36.64 36.25
C CYS A 87 15.19 37.20 36.73
N VAL A 88 15.08 38.50 36.98
CA VAL A 88 13.79 39.14 37.29
C VAL A 88 12.90 39.22 36.04
N ALA A 89 13.47 39.42 34.85
CA ALA A 89 12.72 39.38 33.60
C ALA A 89 12.20 37.95 33.30
N THR A 90 13.02 36.91 33.45
CA THR A 90 12.54 35.52 33.29
C THR A 90 11.56 35.12 34.39
N LEU A 91 11.75 35.55 35.64
CA LEU A 91 10.74 35.35 36.70
C LEU A 91 9.44 36.11 36.43
N MET A 92 9.48 37.30 35.83
CA MET A 92 8.26 38.03 35.44
C MET A 92 7.54 37.37 34.25
N LEU A 93 8.28 36.83 33.28
CA LEU A 93 7.72 36.01 32.19
C LEU A 93 7.09 34.71 32.74
N MET A 94 7.74 34.05 33.70
CA MET A 94 7.21 32.88 34.40
C MET A 94 6.04 33.21 35.36
N LEU A 95 5.81 34.49 35.68
CA LEU A 95 4.68 34.97 36.50
C LEU A 95 3.54 35.57 35.65
N TRP A 96 3.64 35.50 34.32
CA TRP A 96 2.53 35.76 33.39
C TRP A 96 2.10 34.49 32.63
N GLY A 97 2.61 33.32 33.02
CA GLY A 97 2.05 32.01 32.67
C GLY A 97 1.15 31.48 33.78
N CYS A 98 -0.03 30.97 33.42
CA CYS A 98 -1.06 30.38 34.29
C CYS A 98 -1.77 31.33 35.28
N GLY A 99 -2.97 31.77 34.89
CA GLY A 99 -3.94 32.47 35.73
C GLY A 99 -5.37 32.22 35.27
N GLY A 100 -5.82 30.96 35.35
CA GLY A 100 -7.14 30.54 34.85
C GLY A 100 -7.52 29.15 35.39
N SER A 101 -8.14 29.13 36.57
CA SER A 101 -8.70 27.92 37.18
C SER A 101 -10.22 27.92 37.05
N ASP A 102 -10.79 26.73 36.85
CA ASP A 102 -12.17 26.37 37.17
C ASP A 102 -13.28 27.07 36.36
N ASN A 103 -13.35 26.76 35.07
CA ASN A 103 -14.59 26.30 34.44
C ASN A 103 -14.29 25.51 33.16
N TYR A 104 -14.85 24.30 33.04
CA TYR A 104 -14.88 23.54 31.79
C TYR A 104 -16.17 23.92 31.03
N ASP A 105 -16.06 24.87 30.10
CA ASP A 105 -17.06 25.13 29.06
C ASP A 105 -16.35 25.83 27.87
N GLU A 106 -16.54 25.29 26.66
CA GLU A 106 -16.07 25.74 25.34
C GLU A 106 -14.54 25.89 25.09
N PRO A 107 -13.94 25.13 24.13
CA PRO A 107 -12.59 25.39 23.65
C PRO A 107 -12.58 26.62 22.72
N VAL A 108 -11.69 27.57 22.98
CA VAL A 108 -11.52 28.77 22.14
C VAL A 108 -10.40 28.53 21.13
N SER A 109 -10.72 28.54 19.83
CA SER A 109 -9.74 28.35 18.76
C SER A 109 -8.76 29.52 18.66
N ALA A 110 -7.47 29.20 18.51
CA ALA A 110 -6.39 30.17 18.33
C ALA A 110 -6.27 30.61 16.86
N VAL A 111 -7.29 31.29 16.35
CA VAL A 111 -7.37 31.72 14.94
C VAL A 111 -6.22 32.68 14.60
N SER A 112 -5.34 32.27 13.67
CA SER A 112 -4.40 33.16 13.00
C SER A 112 -5.18 34.19 12.17
N ALA A 113 -4.79 35.46 12.22
CA ALA A 113 -5.60 36.52 11.62
C ALA A 113 -5.58 36.39 10.08
N PRO A 114 -6.73 36.20 9.41
CA PRO A 114 -6.75 36.04 7.95
C PRO A 114 -6.24 37.30 7.23
N VAL A 115 -5.72 37.11 6.01
CA VAL A 115 -5.23 38.19 5.13
C VAL A 115 -6.14 39.41 5.22
N THR A 116 -5.58 40.61 5.40
CA THR A 116 -6.39 41.84 5.55
C THR A 116 -7.07 42.19 4.22
N GLY A 117 -8.26 41.62 4.00
CA GLY A 117 -8.98 41.66 2.72
C GLY A 117 -9.18 40.28 2.05
N ALA A 118 -8.81 39.16 2.68
CA ALA A 118 -9.30 37.85 2.26
C ALA A 118 -10.84 37.83 2.30
N ALA A 119 -11.43 37.13 1.34
CA ALA A 119 -12.84 36.77 1.45
C ALA A 119 -13.02 35.81 2.63
N THR A 120 -14.05 36.08 3.44
CA THR A 120 -14.60 35.16 4.46
C THR A 120 -15.29 33.92 3.86
N ASN A 121 -15.25 33.79 2.54
CA ASN A 121 -15.93 32.77 1.78
C ASN A 121 -14.86 31.90 1.10
N VAL A 122 -15.04 30.59 1.16
CA VAL A 122 -14.19 29.61 0.43
C VAL A 122 -14.25 29.88 -1.07
N LEU A 123 -15.44 30.16 -1.60
CA LEU A 123 -15.64 30.51 -3.01
C LEU A 123 -15.19 31.96 -3.28
N ILE A 124 -14.24 32.13 -4.20
CA ILE A 124 -13.66 33.44 -4.56
C ILE A 124 -13.84 33.79 -6.03
N GLU A 125 -13.92 35.08 -6.32
CA GLU A 125 -13.99 35.61 -7.68
C GLU A 125 -12.57 35.87 -8.25
N PRO A 126 -12.39 35.85 -9.59
CA PRO A 126 -11.09 36.14 -10.24
C PRO A 126 -10.39 37.41 -9.76
N ALA A 127 -11.13 38.46 -9.40
CA ALA A 127 -10.58 39.71 -8.88
C ALA A 127 -9.87 39.56 -7.53
N THR A 128 -10.28 38.59 -6.70
CA THR A 128 -9.62 38.28 -5.42
C THR A 128 -8.26 37.63 -5.67
N LEU A 129 -8.20 36.60 -6.53
CA LEU A 129 -6.93 35.96 -6.91
C LEU A 129 -5.99 36.97 -7.60
N LYS A 130 -6.51 37.77 -8.53
CA LYS A 130 -5.74 38.86 -9.18
C LYS A 130 -5.13 39.81 -8.15
N SER A 131 -5.86 40.16 -7.09
CA SER A 131 -5.36 41.04 -6.04
C SER A 131 -4.22 40.39 -5.23
N TRP A 132 -4.23 39.08 -5.01
CA TRP A 132 -3.11 38.36 -4.36
C TRP A 132 -1.89 38.22 -5.27
N MET A 133 -2.10 38.04 -6.59
CA MET A 133 -1.03 38.08 -7.59
C MET A 133 -0.36 39.47 -7.65
N ASP A 134 -1.15 40.55 -7.64
CA ASP A 134 -0.64 41.94 -7.64
C ASP A 134 0.08 42.33 -6.34
N GLN A 135 -0.15 41.58 -5.25
CA GLN A 135 0.58 41.70 -3.98
C GLN A 135 1.84 40.82 -3.91
N GLY A 136 2.06 39.93 -4.89
CA GLY A 136 3.19 39.00 -4.91
C GLY A 136 3.07 37.80 -3.96
N LEU A 137 1.86 37.49 -3.48
CA LEU A 137 1.61 36.39 -2.54
C LEU A 137 1.60 35.02 -3.22
N VAL A 138 1.23 34.96 -4.51
CA VAL A 138 1.22 33.73 -5.31
C VAL A 138 2.66 33.30 -5.61
N ASN A 139 3.06 32.15 -5.07
CA ASN A 139 4.40 31.56 -5.19
C ASN A 139 5.55 32.51 -4.76
N GLY A 140 5.28 33.47 -3.87
CA GLY A 140 6.28 34.43 -3.39
C GLY A 140 7.21 33.82 -2.35
N GLY A 141 8.53 34.03 -2.49
CA GLY A 141 9.54 33.67 -1.48
C GLY A 141 9.55 34.60 -0.26
N GLY A 142 8.38 34.86 0.32
CA GLY A 142 8.16 35.71 1.49
C GLY A 142 8.34 34.99 2.83
N THR A 143 8.21 35.73 3.93
CA THR A 143 8.33 35.20 5.30
C THR A 143 6.97 34.88 5.91
N PHE A 144 6.72 33.62 6.26
CA PHE A 144 5.90 33.14 7.41
C PHE A 144 4.61 33.90 7.79
N ASP A 145 3.90 34.46 6.80
CA ASP A 145 2.65 35.22 6.98
C ASP A 145 1.94 35.28 5.61
N GLN A 146 1.27 34.17 5.22
CA GLN A 146 0.41 34.02 4.04
C GLN A 146 1.10 33.76 2.68
N LYS A 147 1.57 32.53 2.49
CA LYS A 147 1.93 31.93 1.19
C LYS A 147 0.65 31.55 0.42
N VAL A 148 0.58 31.80 -0.90
CA VAL A 148 -0.55 31.40 -1.74
C VAL A 148 -0.10 30.46 -2.85
N VAL A 149 -0.71 29.27 -2.94
CA VAL A 149 -0.49 28.30 -4.02
C VAL A 149 -1.76 28.18 -4.86
N VAL A 150 -1.65 28.39 -6.18
CA VAL A 150 -2.76 28.18 -7.13
C VAL A 150 -2.70 26.74 -7.62
N PHE A 151 -3.68 25.94 -7.20
CA PHE A 151 -3.75 24.49 -7.38
C PHE A 151 -4.67 24.17 -8.57
N ASP A 152 -4.08 23.97 -9.75
CA ASP A 152 -4.80 23.74 -11.00
C ASP A 152 -4.92 22.22 -11.26
N TYR A 153 -6.11 21.66 -11.03
CA TYR A 153 -6.32 20.21 -10.97
C TYR A 153 -7.29 19.72 -12.04
N GLY A 154 -6.96 18.59 -12.68
CA GLY A 154 -7.80 17.94 -13.67
C GLY A 154 -7.08 16.87 -14.51
N SER A 155 -7.73 16.43 -15.59
CA SER A 155 -7.15 15.50 -16.56
C SER A 155 -6.13 16.18 -17.50
N TYR A 156 -5.01 16.61 -16.95
CA TYR A 156 -3.89 17.20 -17.70
C TYR A 156 -2.95 16.14 -18.27
N THR A 157 -2.42 16.42 -19.47
CA THR A 157 -1.30 15.65 -20.04
C THR A 157 0.04 16.03 -19.42
N MET A 158 0.07 17.08 -18.60
CA MET A 158 1.24 17.75 -17.99
C MET A 158 2.23 18.37 -19.00
N ASN A 159 2.19 17.98 -20.26
CA ASN A 159 2.94 18.60 -21.34
C ASN A 159 2.46 20.06 -21.56
N PRO A 160 3.36 21.07 -21.40
CA PRO A 160 3.00 22.48 -21.51
C PRO A 160 2.66 22.95 -22.93
N GLU A 161 3.00 22.17 -23.97
CA GLU A 161 2.68 22.49 -25.37
C GLU A 161 1.25 22.07 -25.75
N THR A 162 0.80 20.91 -25.28
CA THR A 162 -0.48 20.28 -25.66
C THR A 162 -1.64 20.62 -24.73
N ASP A 163 -1.38 20.84 -23.44
CA ASP A 163 -2.40 21.32 -22.50
C ASP A 163 -2.86 22.75 -22.85
N ALA A 164 -4.01 23.15 -22.30
CA ALA A 164 -4.49 24.53 -22.35
C ALA A 164 -3.53 25.52 -21.63
N GLU A 165 -3.75 26.82 -21.80
CA GLU A 165 -3.08 27.83 -20.97
C GLU A 165 -3.59 27.77 -19.52
N ARG A 166 -2.68 27.99 -18.57
CA ARG A 166 -2.93 28.04 -17.12
C ARG A 166 -2.84 29.49 -16.63
N ILE A 167 -3.41 29.78 -15.46
CA ILE A 167 -3.20 31.07 -14.78
C ILE A 167 -1.72 31.21 -14.44
N ALA A 168 -1.10 32.37 -14.61
CA ALA A 168 0.31 32.58 -14.27
C ALA A 168 0.60 32.19 -12.80
N GLY A 169 1.58 31.33 -12.58
CA GLY A 169 1.88 30.74 -11.27
C GLY A 169 1.04 29.50 -10.87
N ALA A 170 0.08 29.07 -11.69
CA ALA A 170 -0.74 27.89 -11.40
C ALA A 170 0.08 26.59 -11.50
N CYS A 171 0.22 25.94 -10.35
CA CYS A 171 0.84 24.64 -10.21
C CYS A 171 -0.16 23.56 -10.62
N ARG A 172 0.22 22.68 -11.57
CA ARG A 172 -0.67 21.62 -12.04
C ARG A 172 -0.57 20.36 -11.18
N VAL A 173 -1.72 19.75 -10.98
CA VAL A 173 -1.87 18.41 -10.41
C VAL A 173 -2.76 17.60 -11.35
N ASN A 174 -2.32 16.42 -11.77
CA ASN A 174 -3.11 15.58 -12.67
C ASN A 174 -4.05 14.66 -11.88
N ASN A 175 -5.05 14.09 -12.55
CA ASN A 175 -6.04 13.24 -11.88
C ASN A 175 -5.42 12.04 -11.12
N PRO A 176 -4.42 11.30 -11.67
CA PRO A 176 -3.71 10.25 -10.94
C PRO A 176 -2.98 10.69 -9.66
N ASN A 177 -2.48 11.93 -9.55
CA ASN A 177 -1.85 12.42 -8.32
C ASN A 177 -2.82 12.47 -7.12
N LEU A 178 -4.14 12.44 -7.35
CA LEU A 178 -5.18 12.53 -6.32
C LEU A 178 -6.27 11.47 -6.51
N ALA A 179 -5.86 10.23 -6.79
CA ALA A 179 -6.76 9.09 -6.90
C ALA A 179 -6.06 7.79 -6.49
N SER A 180 -6.69 6.98 -5.64
CA SER A 180 -6.13 5.70 -5.19
C SER A 180 -6.99 4.50 -5.59
N ARG A 181 -6.33 3.34 -5.77
CA ARG A 181 -6.93 2.01 -5.80
C ARG A 181 -6.74 1.39 -4.42
N ARG A 182 -7.81 1.12 -3.69
CA ARG A 182 -7.73 0.55 -2.33
C ARG A 182 -8.68 -0.62 -2.20
N VAL A 183 -8.33 -1.62 -1.39
CA VAL A 183 -9.28 -2.63 -0.93
C VAL A 183 -10.19 -1.95 0.08
N GLU A 184 -11.50 -2.05 -0.12
CA GLU A 184 -12.50 -1.50 0.79
C GLU A 184 -13.80 -2.29 0.66
N GLY A 185 -14.28 -2.83 1.77
CA GLY A 185 -15.25 -3.92 1.77
C GLY A 185 -14.56 -5.24 1.41
N VAL A 186 -15.04 -5.92 0.38
CA VAL A 186 -14.55 -7.24 -0.06
C VAL A 186 -13.83 -7.22 -1.42
N ALA A 187 -13.56 -6.04 -1.99
CA ALA A 187 -12.94 -5.88 -3.31
C ALA A 187 -12.14 -4.57 -3.45
N THR A 188 -11.26 -4.51 -4.45
CA THR A 188 -10.52 -3.28 -4.79
C THR A 188 -11.39 -2.31 -5.56
N ALA A 189 -11.66 -1.14 -4.99
CA ALA A 189 -12.40 -0.06 -5.61
C ALA A 189 -11.48 1.07 -6.13
N PHE A 190 -11.99 1.81 -7.11
CA PHE A 190 -11.32 2.97 -7.71
C PHE A 190 -12.36 3.97 -8.21
N PRO A 191 -12.14 5.29 -8.12
CA PRO A 191 -11.01 5.98 -7.48
C PRO A 191 -11.41 6.48 -6.08
N LEU A 192 -10.81 5.87 -5.07
CA LEU A 192 -11.01 6.27 -3.68
C LEU A 192 -10.11 7.46 -3.31
N VAL A 193 -10.29 7.97 -2.09
CA VAL A 193 -9.46 8.99 -1.45
C VAL A 193 -7.96 8.68 -1.60
N ALA A 194 -7.17 9.72 -1.89
CA ALA A 194 -5.71 9.62 -1.97
C ALA A 194 -5.13 9.08 -0.65
N THR A 195 -3.99 8.38 -0.73
CA THR A 195 -3.23 7.95 0.45
C THR A 195 -2.44 9.12 1.05
N GLY A 196 -1.80 8.94 2.22
CA GLY A 196 -1.04 10.02 2.86
C GLY A 196 0.17 10.39 2.02
N GLU A 197 0.89 9.38 1.56
CA GLU A 197 2.05 9.42 0.66
C GLU A 197 1.72 10.10 -0.67
N GLN A 198 0.53 9.84 -1.24
CA GLN A 198 0.04 10.57 -2.42
C GLN A 198 -0.25 12.06 -2.14
N MET A 199 -0.73 12.40 -0.95
CA MET A 199 -0.90 13.80 -0.55
C MET A 199 0.46 14.45 -0.32
N ASP A 200 1.34 13.83 0.46
CA ASP A 200 2.69 14.32 0.80
C ASP A 200 3.50 14.59 -0.47
N ALA A 201 3.53 13.68 -1.44
CA ALA A 201 4.17 13.90 -2.73
C ALA A 201 3.60 15.10 -3.52
N VAL A 202 2.33 15.46 -3.31
CA VAL A 202 1.72 16.67 -3.88
C VAL A 202 2.02 17.92 -3.04
N LEU A 203 2.02 17.81 -1.71
CA LEU A 203 2.35 18.90 -0.79
C LEU A 203 3.81 19.32 -0.96
N GLN A 204 4.74 18.38 -0.79
CA GLN A 204 6.18 18.56 -0.88
C GLN A 204 6.61 19.10 -2.24
N ARG A 205 6.09 18.55 -3.34
CA ARG A 205 6.36 19.04 -4.71
C ARG A 205 5.91 20.49 -4.93
N LEU A 206 4.80 20.90 -4.31
CA LEU A 206 4.27 22.26 -4.45
C LEU A 206 4.73 23.22 -3.35
N GLY A 207 5.43 22.70 -2.34
CA GLY A 207 5.77 23.43 -1.13
C GLY A 207 4.52 23.85 -0.35
N ILE A 208 3.49 23.03 -0.25
CA ILE A 208 2.31 23.36 0.57
C ILE A 208 2.61 22.99 2.02
N ASP A 209 2.29 23.89 2.93
CA ASP A 209 2.50 23.82 4.38
C ASP A 209 1.20 24.24 5.11
N GLU A 210 1.18 24.13 6.44
CA GLU A 210 0.05 24.48 7.30
C GLU A 210 -0.34 25.98 7.23
N GLU A 211 0.60 26.85 6.85
CA GLU A 211 0.38 28.29 6.65
C GLU A 211 -0.10 28.66 5.21
N THR A 212 -0.11 27.70 4.27
CA THR A 212 -0.40 27.97 2.86
C THR A 212 -1.91 28.11 2.59
N VAL A 213 -2.29 29.23 1.95
CA VAL A 213 -3.61 29.43 1.36
C VAL A 213 -3.66 28.79 -0.04
N ILE A 214 -4.56 27.82 -0.21
CA ILE A 214 -4.64 26.98 -1.42
C ILE A 214 -5.83 27.42 -2.28
N VAL A 215 -5.58 27.77 -3.54
CA VAL A 215 -6.63 28.23 -4.48
C VAL A 215 -6.88 27.17 -5.55
N PHE A 216 -7.89 26.34 -5.34
CA PHE A 216 -8.30 25.29 -6.29
C PHE A 216 -8.94 25.88 -7.55
N THR A 217 -8.44 25.46 -8.71
CA THR A 217 -8.94 25.83 -10.03
C THR A 217 -8.81 24.66 -11.03
N THR A 218 -9.34 24.84 -12.24
CA THR A 218 -9.25 23.87 -13.34
C THR A 218 -9.53 24.56 -14.68
N SER A 219 -9.05 23.98 -15.80
CA SER A 219 -9.59 24.22 -17.14
C SER A 219 -10.65 23.19 -17.56
N GLY A 220 -10.96 22.21 -16.71
CA GLY A 220 -11.96 21.16 -16.92
C GLY A 220 -13.29 21.42 -16.19
N PRO A 221 -14.06 20.36 -15.91
CA PRO A 221 -15.27 20.44 -15.10
C PRO A 221 -15.00 20.79 -13.63
N MET A 222 -15.91 21.55 -13.02
CA MET A 222 -15.82 22.01 -11.62
C MET A 222 -15.82 20.90 -10.55
N TYR A 223 -16.09 19.64 -10.92
CA TYR A 223 -15.91 18.50 -10.01
C TYR A 223 -14.44 18.19 -9.68
N PHE A 224 -13.48 18.64 -10.50
CA PHE A 224 -12.06 18.49 -10.15
C PHE A 224 -11.68 19.37 -8.94
N PRO A 225 -11.76 20.71 -8.99
CA PRO A 225 -11.32 21.54 -7.86
C PRO A 225 -12.15 21.33 -6.60
N THR A 226 -13.40 20.87 -6.71
CA THR A 226 -14.22 20.48 -5.55
C THR A 226 -13.82 19.13 -4.95
N ARG A 227 -13.32 18.16 -5.74
CA ARG A 227 -12.71 16.94 -5.18
C ARG A 227 -11.36 17.22 -4.52
N ALA A 228 -10.53 18.09 -5.10
CA ALA A 228 -9.30 18.54 -4.43
C ALA A 228 -9.62 19.21 -3.09
N TYR A 229 -10.58 20.14 -3.07
CA TYR A 229 -11.09 20.75 -1.83
C TYR A 229 -11.57 19.72 -0.79
N TRP A 230 -12.37 18.73 -1.20
CA TRP A 230 -12.82 17.65 -0.30
C TRP A 230 -11.65 16.83 0.25
N MET A 231 -10.67 16.48 -0.60
CA MET A 231 -9.53 15.67 -0.20
C MET A 231 -8.67 16.38 0.85
N PHE A 232 -8.37 17.67 0.65
CA PHE A 232 -7.64 18.48 1.61
C PHE A 232 -8.42 18.62 2.93
N ARG A 233 -9.75 18.80 2.88
CA ARG A 233 -10.59 18.80 4.08
C ARG A 233 -10.58 17.47 4.82
N TYR A 234 -10.68 16.35 4.13
CA TYR A 234 -10.58 15.00 4.73
C TYR A 234 -9.24 14.81 5.43
N TRP A 235 -8.14 15.19 4.78
CA TRP A 235 -6.77 15.14 5.32
C TRP A 235 -6.44 16.22 6.37
N GLY A 236 -7.43 16.93 6.91
CA GLY A 236 -7.24 17.82 8.07
C GLY A 236 -7.03 19.30 7.76
N PHE A 237 -6.85 19.72 6.50
CA PHE A 237 -6.55 21.12 6.19
C PHE A 237 -7.68 22.07 6.61
N PRO A 238 -7.39 23.18 7.31
CA PRO A 238 -8.40 24.10 7.83
C PRO A 238 -9.14 24.84 6.71
N GLN A 239 -10.47 24.97 6.84
CA GLN A 239 -11.33 25.56 5.81
C GLN A 239 -10.96 27.02 5.50
N GLU A 240 -10.46 27.75 6.49
CA GLU A 240 -9.94 29.11 6.39
C GLU A 240 -8.68 29.26 5.52
N ASN A 241 -7.97 28.17 5.19
CA ASN A 241 -6.85 28.19 4.23
C ASN A 241 -7.27 27.73 2.81
N LEU A 242 -8.39 27.02 2.67
CA LEU A 242 -8.84 26.49 1.38
C LEU A 242 -9.74 27.48 0.63
N ARG A 243 -9.48 27.69 -0.66
CA ARG A 243 -10.28 28.55 -1.55
C ARG A 243 -10.54 27.86 -2.88
N LEU A 244 -11.64 28.22 -3.54
CA LEU A 244 -12.01 27.70 -4.85
C LEU A 244 -12.39 28.85 -5.79
N LEU A 245 -11.83 28.84 -7.00
CA LEU A 245 -12.01 29.89 -7.99
C LEU A 245 -13.32 29.71 -8.76
N ASN A 246 -14.24 30.67 -8.62
CA ASN A 246 -15.60 30.58 -9.16
C ASN A 246 -15.61 30.62 -10.71
N GLY A 247 -15.89 29.49 -11.35
CA GLY A 247 -15.79 29.30 -12.80
C GLY A 247 -14.38 28.99 -13.33
N GLY A 248 -13.42 28.70 -12.43
CA GLY A 248 -12.08 28.19 -12.75
C GLY A 248 -11.24 29.06 -13.69
N ASN A 249 -10.34 28.43 -14.43
CA ASN A 249 -9.44 29.10 -15.37
C ASN A 249 -10.21 29.85 -16.48
N ALA A 250 -11.40 29.37 -16.86
CA ALA A 250 -12.22 30.02 -17.89
C ALA A 250 -12.78 31.38 -17.43
N ALA A 251 -13.31 31.48 -16.21
CA ALA A 251 -13.79 32.74 -15.65
C ALA A 251 -12.63 33.73 -15.37
N PHE A 252 -11.45 33.21 -15.03
CA PHE A 252 -10.24 34.02 -14.89
C PHE A 252 -9.77 34.57 -16.24
N ALA A 253 -9.59 33.72 -17.25
CA ALA A 253 -9.18 34.11 -18.60
C ALA A 253 -10.16 35.09 -19.28
N ALA A 254 -11.46 35.00 -18.98
CA ALA A 254 -12.45 35.96 -19.46
C ALA A 254 -12.30 37.38 -18.86
N THR A 255 -11.56 37.52 -17.76
CA THR A 255 -11.35 38.78 -17.03
C THR A 255 -9.90 39.30 -17.16
N TYR A 256 -8.92 38.40 -17.15
CA TYR A 256 -7.48 38.68 -17.16
C TYR A 256 -6.74 37.77 -18.16
N PRO A 257 -7.06 37.84 -19.47
CA PRO A 257 -6.45 36.98 -20.49
C PRO A 257 -4.92 37.20 -20.61
N GLU A 258 -4.41 38.37 -20.22
CA GLU A 258 -2.98 38.69 -20.18
C GLU A 258 -2.18 37.95 -19.10
N LEU A 259 -2.86 37.25 -18.19
CA LEU A 259 -2.27 36.40 -17.15
C LEU A 259 -2.45 34.90 -17.41
N MET A 260 -2.83 34.52 -18.64
CA MET A 260 -2.83 33.14 -19.09
C MET A 260 -1.50 32.81 -19.78
N THR A 261 -0.86 31.69 -19.41
CA THR A 261 0.46 31.29 -19.91
C THR A 261 0.57 29.78 -20.13
N ARG A 262 1.56 29.34 -20.90
CA ARG A 262 1.99 27.92 -20.96
C ARG A 262 3.13 27.61 -20.00
N GLU A 263 3.85 28.63 -19.53
CA GLU A 263 4.99 28.49 -18.63
C GLU A 263 4.66 27.62 -17.41
N VAL A 264 5.56 26.71 -17.08
CA VAL A 264 5.48 25.86 -15.89
C VAL A 264 6.10 26.66 -14.74
N PRO A 265 5.37 26.94 -13.64
CA PRO A 265 6.02 27.47 -12.44
C PRO A 265 6.93 26.40 -11.85
N VAL A 266 8.10 26.80 -11.37
CA VAL A 266 8.98 25.95 -10.55
C VAL A 266 8.68 26.29 -9.08
N PRO A 267 7.81 25.54 -8.38
CA PRO A 267 7.61 25.71 -6.94
C PRO A 267 8.91 25.42 -6.18
N VAL A 268 9.06 26.03 -5.00
CA VAL A 268 10.08 25.64 -4.03
C VAL A 268 9.41 24.68 -3.06
N GLY A 269 9.81 23.41 -3.13
CA GLY A 269 9.27 22.35 -2.28
C GLY A 269 9.67 22.45 -0.80
N ASN A 270 9.03 21.62 0.01
CA ASN A 270 9.29 21.43 1.43
C ASN A 270 9.25 19.91 1.76
N ASP A 271 9.44 19.59 3.03
CA ASP A 271 9.42 18.24 3.63
C ASP A 271 8.12 17.93 4.40
N PHE A 272 7.14 18.84 4.34
CA PHE A 272 5.86 18.77 5.06
C PHE A 272 5.00 17.54 4.69
N SER A 273 4.40 16.91 5.69
CA SER A 273 3.47 15.78 5.57
C SER A 273 2.09 16.14 6.10
N VAL A 274 1.05 15.43 5.64
CA VAL A 274 -0.27 15.42 6.32
C VAL A 274 -0.18 14.99 7.79
N LYS A 275 0.90 14.30 8.18
CA LYS A 275 1.22 13.89 9.55
C LYS A 275 1.66 15.07 10.44
N ASP A 276 1.99 16.23 9.87
CA ASP A 276 2.45 17.44 10.58
C ASP A 276 1.30 18.43 10.89
N LEU A 277 0.07 18.18 10.41
CA LEU A 277 -1.08 19.05 10.62
C LEU A 277 -1.57 19.04 12.09
N GLU A 278 -1.89 20.22 12.63
CA GLU A 278 -2.55 20.33 13.94
C GLU A 278 -4.03 19.90 13.88
N GLY A 279 -4.28 18.59 13.88
CA GLY A 279 -5.64 18.03 13.95
C GLY A 279 -5.70 16.52 13.73
N GLU A 280 -6.87 15.94 13.99
CA GLU A 280 -7.18 14.57 13.60
C GLU A 280 -7.64 14.50 12.14
N LEU A 281 -7.55 13.31 11.54
CA LEU A 281 -8.14 13.03 10.24
C LEU A 281 -9.65 13.30 10.27
N ASN A 282 -10.18 14.11 9.34
CA ASN A 282 -11.61 14.40 9.23
C ASN A 282 -12.35 13.24 8.55
N ALA A 283 -12.23 12.03 9.12
CA ALA A 283 -12.84 10.79 8.63
C ALA A 283 -14.36 10.94 8.45
N ASP A 284 -15.01 11.70 9.34
CA ASP A 284 -16.42 12.10 9.31
C ASP A 284 -16.90 12.73 7.99
N LEU A 285 -16.02 13.22 7.13
CA LEU A 285 -16.35 13.80 5.81
C LEU A 285 -16.40 12.76 4.68
N ARG A 286 -16.11 11.49 4.99
CA ARG A 286 -16.16 10.33 4.10
C ARG A 286 -17.18 9.32 4.63
N LEU A 287 -17.63 8.42 3.77
CA LEU A 287 -18.21 7.13 4.15
C LEU A 287 -17.47 6.04 3.37
N SER A 288 -17.11 4.95 4.03
CA SER A 288 -16.76 3.67 3.40
C SER A 288 -18.01 2.95 2.89
N ILE A 289 -17.84 1.84 2.16
CA ILE A 289 -18.95 0.95 1.79
C ILE A 289 -19.69 0.41 3.03
N GLY A 290 -18.99 0.09 4.13
CA GLY A 290 -19.62 -0.42 5.36
C GLY A 290 -20.55 0.61 5.98
N GLU A 291 -20.02 1.81 6.26
CA GLU A 291 -20.81 2.91 6.83
C GLU A 291 -21.94 3.37 5.90
N MET A 292 -21.77 3.23 4.59
CA MET A 292 -22.80 3.50 3.58
C MET A 292 -23.92 2.44 3.61
N LEU A 293 -23.60 1.15 3.75
CA LEU A 293 -24.59 0.08 3.92
C LEU A 293 -25.39 0.30 5.22
N ASP A 294 -24.70 0.55 6.34
CA ASP A 294 -25.32 0.84 7.63
C ASP A 294 -26.25 2.07 7.54
N PHE A 295 -25.75 3.19 7.01
CA PHE A 295 -26.51 4.43 6.84
C PHE A 295 -27.78 4.25 6.01
N VAL A 296 -27.72 3.50 4.90
CA VAL A 296 -28.93 3.24 4.09
C VAL A 296 -29.87 2.28 4.81
N SER A 297 -29.36 1.31 5.58
CA SER A 297 -30.17 0.38 6.37
C SER A 297 -30.96 1.08 7.49
N SER A 298 -30.42 2.18 8.05
CA SER A 298 -31.02 2.95 9.14
C SER A 298 -31.66 4.28 8.71
N PHE A 299 -31.74 4.56 7.39
CA PHE A 299 -32.14 5.86 6.85
C PHE A 299 -33.52 6.34 7.36
N ASP A 300 -33.55 7.50 8.03
CA ASP A 300 -34.80 8.17 8.42
C ASP A 300 -34.95 9.49 7.63
N PRO A 301 -35.98 9.62 6.76
CA PRO A 301 -36.20 10.84 5.97
C PRO A 301 -36.57 12.08 6.79
N GLU A 302 -36.76 12.00 8.12
CA GLU A 302 -36.87 13.17 9.00
C GLU A 302 -35.50 13.69 9.47
N THR A 303 -34.45 12.86 9.55
CA THR A 303 -33.09 13.24 10.00
C THR A 303 -32.03 13.21 8.91
N ASP A 304 -32.25 12.49 7.82
CA ASP A 304 -31.24 12.24 6.78
C ASP A 304 -31.69 12.73 5.40
N VAL A 305 -30.72 12.92 4.51
CA VAL A 305 -30.92 13.14 3.08
C VAL A 305 -29.71 12.65 2.29
N ILE A 306 -29.96 11.81 1.29
CA ILE A 306 -28.95 11.24 0.41
C ILE A 306 -29.16 11.72 -1.02
N LEU A 307 -28.12 12.30 -1.63
CA LEU A 307 -28.18 12.98 -2.92
C LEU A 307 -27.34 12.27 -3.99
N ASP A 308 -27.99 11.87 -5.08
CA ASP A 308 -27.33 11.29 -6.27
C ASP A 308 -27.01 12.38 -7.28
N ALA A 309 -25.71 12.57 -7.57
CA ALA A 309 -25.24 13.53 -8.55
C ALA A 309 -25.04 12.95 -9.97
N ARG A 310 -25.41 11.68 -10.23
CA ARG A 310 -25.53 11.15 -11.60
C ARG A 310 -26.76 11.73 -12.30
N GLY A 311 -26.80 11.65 -13.63
CA GLY A 311 -27.99 12.02 -14.41
C GLY A 311 -29.20 11.09 -14.15
N PRO A 312 -30.43 11.54 -14.46
CA PRO A 312 -31.67 10.93 -13.96
C PRO A 312 -31.92 9.50 -14.46
N LYS A 313 -31.32 9.11 -15.58
CA LYS A 313 -31.42 7.75 -16.14
C LYS A 313 -30.60 6.69 -15.41
N TRP A 314 -29.50 7.09 -14.80
CA TRP A 314 -28.69 6.19 -13.97
C TRP A 314 -29.35 6.01 -12.60
N TYR A 315 -29.89 7.11 -12.03
CA TYR A 315 -30.73 7.09 -10.83
C TYR A 315 -31.97 6.18 -11.01
N SER A 316 -32.68 6.24 -12.14
CA SER A 316 -33.91 5.46 -12.38
C SER A 316 -33.68 4.03 -12.93
N GLY A 317 -32.43 3.55 -13.00
CA GLY A 317 -32.13 2.23 -13.59
C GLY A 317 -32.45 2.13 -15.10
N GLU A 318 -32.65 3.24 -15.80
CA GLU A 318 -32.92 3.28 -17.25
C GLU A 318 -31.65 3.12 -18.11
N SER A 319 -30.46 3.32 -17.54
CA SER A 319 -29.19 3.25 -18.27
C SER A 319 -28.10 2.72 -17.36
N SER A 320 -27.35 1.74 -17.84
CA SER A 320 -26.37 1.03 -17.03
C SER A 320 -25.19 1.92 -16.63
N SER A 321 -24.70 1.76 -15.40
CA SER A 321 -23.52 2.47 -14.89
C SER A 321 -22.23 1.69 -15.17
N PRO A 322 -21.12 2.36 -15.55
CA PRO A 322 -19.80 1.74 -15.57
C PRO A 322 -19.37 1.18 -14.20
N GLY A 323 -18.79 -0.02 -14.20
CA GLY A 323 -18.10 -0.58 -13.04
C GLY A 323 -16.65 -0.06 -12.97
N TYR A 324 -16.16 0.27 -11.77
CA TYR A 324 -14.75 0.65 -11.54
C TYR A 324 -14.08 -0.16 -10.41
N VAL A 325 -14.76 -1.18 -9.89
CA VAL A 325 -14.20 -2.24 -9.05
C VAL A 325 -13.54 -3.30 -9.94
N THR A 326 -12.52 -4.01 -9.45
CA THR A 326 -11.84 -5.09 -10.20
C THR A 326 -12.64 -6.40 -10.25
N CYS A 327 -13.84 -6.34 -10.81
CA CYS A 327 -14.73 -7.48 -11.10
C CYS A 327 -14.83 -7.71 -12.62
N LYS A 328 -15.41 -8.84 -13.05
CA LYS A 328 -15.36 -9.31 -14.47
C LYS A 328 -16.27 -8.58 -15.47
N VAL A 329 -16.74 -7.37 -15.16
CA VAL A 329 -17.77 -6.66 -15.94
C VAL A 329 -17.47 -5.16 -16.09
N ASP A 330 -17.64 -4.63 -17.30
CA ASP A 330 -17.48 -3.19 -17.61
C ASP A 330 -18.58 -2.31 -16.98
N LEU A 331 -19.62 -2.92 -16.42
CA LEU A 331 -20.84 -2.30 -15.90
C LEU A 331 -21.15 -2.86 -14.50
N THR A 332 -21.82 -2.08 -13.67
CA THR A 332 -22.33 -2.53 -12.38
C THR A 332 -23.29 -3.72 -12.53
N VAL A 333 -23.40 -4.58 -11.51
CA VAL A 333 -24.31 -5.74 -11.50
C VAL A 333 -25.78 -5.28 -11.61
N TYR A 334 -26.10 -4.15 -10.98
CA TYR A 334 -27.41 -3.52 -11.07
C TYR A 334 -27.34 -1.98 -11.15
N ASP A 335 -28.47 -1.39 -11.52
CA ASP A 335 -28.70 0.05 -11.61
C ASP A 335 -30.04 0.47 -10.96
N GLY A 336 -30.08 1.71 -10.50
CA GLY A 336 -31.07 2.24 -9.56
C GLY A 336 -30.40 3.26 -8.64
N HIS A 337 -30.91 3.41 -7.42
CA HIS A 337 -30.34 4.25 -6.35
C HIS A 337 -30.55 3.56 -4.98
N PRO A 338 -29.78 3.90 -3.93
CA PRO A 338 -30.01 3.36 -2.59
C PRO A 338 -31.36 3.85 -2.03
N GLN A 339 -31.94 3.11 -1.10
CA GLN A 339 -33.17 3.51 -0.41
C GLN A 339 -33.06 4.93 0.16
N GLY A 340 -34.09 5.75 -0.04
CA GLY A 340 -34.11 7.16 0.38
C GLY A 340 -33.38 8.13 -0.56
N GLY A 341 -32.61 7.63 -1.54
CA GLY A 341 -31.86 8.43 -2.51
C GLY A 341 -32.72 9.49 -3.21
N GLN A 342 -32.14 10.67 -3.49
CA GLN A 342 -32.78 11.76 -4.22
C GLN A 342 -31.86 12.30 -5.32
N TYR A 343 -32.31 12.30 -6.57
CA TYR A 343 -31.54 12.84 -7.70
C TYR A 343 -31.39 14.37 -7.63
N LEU A 344 -30.15 14.87 -7.63
CA LEU A 344 -29.80 16.30 -7.83
C LEU A 344 -28.52 16.40 -8.67
N ALA A 345 -28.64 16.73 -9.95
CA ALA A 345 -27.46 16.80 -10.81
C ALA A 345 -26.52 17.92 -10.38
N TRP A 346 -25.23 17.62 -10.31
CA TRP A 346 -24.19 18.61 -10.00
C TRP A 346 -24.19 19.82 -10.95
N VAL A 347 -24.56 19.63 -12.22
CA VAL A 347 -24.67 20.73 -13.20
C VAL A 347 -25.75 21.76 -12.84
N ASP A 348 -26.79 21.37 -12.10
CA ASP A 348 -27.88 22.27 -11.70
C ASP A 348 -27.43 23.32 -10.67
N LEU A 349 -26.29 23.10 -10.01
CA LEU A 349 -25.66 24.03 -9.06
C LEU A 349 -24.96 25.22 -9.75
N PHE A 350 -24.79 25.17 -11.07
CA PHE A 350 -24.02 26.14 -11.84
C PHE A 350 -24.91 27.08 -12.68
N GLY A 351 -24.39 28.28 -12.93
CA GLY A 351 -24.96 29.29 -13.81
C GLY A 351 -24.08 29.57 -15.02
N GLU A 352 -24.09 30.82 -15.48
CA GLU A 352 -23.26 31.27 -16.60
C GLU A 352 -21.76 31.13 -16.29
N GLY A 353 -20.98 30.66 -17.28
CA GLY A 353 -19.52 30.54 -17.16
C GLY A 353 -19.02 29.53 -16.13
N ASN A 354 -19.78 28.46 -15.85
CA ASN A 354 -19.49 27.44 -14.83
C ASN A 354 -19.31 28.02 -13.41
N LYS A 355 -19.87 29.20 -13.12
CA LYS A 355 -19.91 29.75 -11.76
C LYS A 355 -21.00 29.07 -10.94
N PHE A 356 -20.76 28.87 -9.65
CA PHE A 356 -21.80 28.45 -8.73
C PHE A 356 -22.94 29.49 -8.68
N LYS A 357 -24.15 28.99 -8.51
CA LYS A 357 -25.35 29.79 -8.22
C LYS A 357 -25.26 30.53 -6.88
N THR A 358 -26.20 31.46 -6.65
CA THR A 358 -26.34 32.14 -5.36
C THR A 358 -26.66 31.14 -4.24
N LYS A 359 -26.33 31.49 -2.99
CA LYS A 359 -26.59 30.63 -1.82
C LYS A 359 -28.07 30.26 -1.75
N GLU A 360 -28.94 31.22 -1.99
CA GLU A 360 -30.39 31.12 -1.94
C GLU A 360 -30.96 30.21 -3.05
N GLU A 361 -30.36 30.22 -4.25
CA GLU A 361 -30.70 29.27 -5.32
C GLU A 361 -30.27 27.84 -4.97
N ILE A 362 -29.06 27.68 -4.42
CA ILE A 362 -28.51 26.37 -4.02
C ILE A 362 -29.34 25.79 -2.86
N GLU A 363 -29.66 26.60 -1.87
CA GLU A 363 -30.51 26.23 -0.74
C GLU A 363 -31.90 25.79 -1.22
N ALA A 364 -32.49 26.48 -2.21
CA ALA A 364 -33.76 26.09 -2.82
C ALA A 364 -33.66 24.78 -3.63
N LEU A 365 -32.54 24.52 -4.32
CA LEU A 365 -32.31 23.26 -5.05
C LEU A 365 -32.18 22.07 -4.09
N PHE A 366 -31.46 22.24 -2.97
CA PHE A 366 -31.34 21.23 -1.92
C PHE A 366 -32.67 21.00 -1.19
N ALA A 367 -33.35 22.06 -0.76
CA ALA A 367 -34.64 21.96 -0.06
C ALA A 367 -35.74 21.29 -0.91
N ALA A 368 -35.69 21.44 -2.24
CA ALA A 368 -36.55 20.71 -3.18
C ALA A 368 -36.30 19.18 -3.23
N LYS A 369 -35.32 18.67 -2.48
CA LYS A 369 -34.96 17.26 -2.29
C LYS A 369 -35.14 16.79 -0.84
N GLY A 370 -35.85 17.55 -0.02
CA GLY A 370 -36.10 17.21 1.39
C GLY A 370 -34.93 17.49 2.33
N TRP A 371 -33.87 18.15 1.86
CA TRP A 371 -32.77 18.64 2.69
C TRP A 371 -33.22 19.79 3.61
N SER A 372 -32.65 19.84 4.80
CA SER A 372 -32.60 21.02 5.66
C SER A 372 -31.25 21.04 6.39
N LYS A 373 -30.86 22.18 6.96
CA LYS A 373 -29.56 22.35 7.62
C LYS A 373 -29.34 21.42 8.82
N ASP A 374 -30.41 20.95 9.45
CA ASP A 374 -30.38 20.11 10.65
C ASP A 374 -30.24 18.61 10.33
N LYS A 375 -30.10 18.23 9.05
CA LYS A 375 -30.02 16.83 8.59
C LYS A 375 -28.62 16.37 8.21
N THR A 376 -28.36 15.07 8.39
CA THR A 376 -27.18 14.40 7.81
C THR A 376 -27.29 14.44 6.29
N THR A 377 -26.35 15.08 5.62
CA THR A 377 -26.31 15.12 4.15
C THR A 377 -25.27 14.11 3.63
N THR A 378 -25.70 13.09 2.91
CA THR A 378 -24.79 12.14 2.22
C THR A 378 -24.82 12.42 0.73
N VAL A 379 -23.67 12.55 0.08
CA VAL A 379 -23.57 12.73 -1.38
C VAL A 379 -22.81 11.57 -2.02
N TYR A 380 -23.28 11.11 -3.19
CA TYR A 380 -22.58 10.11 -4.01
C TYR A 380 -22.83 10.36 -5.50
N CYS A 381 -22.08 9.69 -6.37
CA CYS A 381 -22.33 9.72 -7.81
C CYS A 381 -21.96 8.39 -8.47
N LEU A 382 -21.35 8.42 -9.66
CA LEU A 382 -20.77 7.22 -10.26
C LEU A 382 -19.51 6.77 -9.53
N SER A 383 -18.55 7.68 -9.31
CA SER A 383 -17.17 7.35 -8.91
C SER A 383 -16.49 8.45 -8.09
N GLY A 384 -17.22 9.07 -7.15
CA GLY A 384 -16.69 10.04 -6.20
C GLY A 384 -16.24 11.40 -6.75
N TYR A 385 -16.25 11.63 -8.06
CA TYR A 385 -15.95 12.96 -8.63
C TYR A 385 -17.17 13.88 -8.60
N SER A 386 -18.18 13.62 -9.43
CA SER A 386 -19.30 14.54 -9.65
C SER A 386 -20.24 14.74 -8.46
N ALA A 387 -20.04 14.04 -7.34
CA ALA A 387 -20.69 14.34 -6.06
C ALA A 387 -20.04 15.53 -5.32
N THR A 388 -18.76 15.80 -5.55
CA THR A 388 -18.00 16.82 -4.81
C THR A 388 -18.47 18.27 -5.03
N PRO A 389 -19.12 18.67 -6.14
CA PRO A 389 -19.83 19.94 -6.22
C PRO A 389 -21.01 20.05 -5.24
N LEU A 390 -21.71 18.95 -4.93
CA LEU A 390 -22.77 18.93 -3.91
C LEU A 390 -22.16 18.99 -2.50
N PHE A 391 -21.05 18.27 -2.26
CA PHE A 391 -20.28 18.38 -1.02
C PHE A 391 -19.87 19.84 -0.78
N PHE A 392 -19.20 20.47 -1.75
CA PHE A 392 -18.77 21.86 -1.68
C PHE A 392 -19.94 22.83 -1.49
N ALA A 393 -21.08 22.59 -2.14
CA ALA A 393 -22.28 23.41 -1.94
C ALA A 393 -22.79 23.32 -0.50
N ALA A 394 -22.93 22.12 0.08
CA ALA A 394 -23.40 21.94 1.44
C ALA A 394 -22.40 22.47 2.49
N ASP A 395 -21.13 22.07 2.41
CA ASP A 395 -20.09 22.44 3.37
C ASP A 395 -19.66 23.92 3.24
N ALA A 396 -19.34 24.38 2.04
CA ALA A 396 -18.65 25.66 1.84
C ALA A 396 -19.56 26.84 1.46
N ILE A 397 -20.77 26.58 0.94
CA ILE A 397 -21.73 27.63 0.56
C ILE A 397 -22.92 27.68 1.54
N LEU A 398 -23.54 26.54 1.85
CA LEU A 398 -24.65 26.47 2.82
C LEU A 398 -24.12 26.51 4.27
N GLY A 399 -22.98 25.88 4.54
CA GLY A 399 -22.37 25.77 5.87
C GLY A 399 -23.11 24.74 6.73
N ALA A 400 -23.29 23.53 6.21
CA ALA A 400 -24.04 22.44 6.83
C ALA A 400 -23.26 21.11 6.77
N PRO A 401 -23.52 20.15 7.69
CA PRO A 401 -22.82 18.87 7.71
C PRO A 401 -23.07 18.06 6.44
N VAL A 402 -22.00 17.50 5.86
CA VAL A 402 -22.08 16.66 4.66
C VAL A 402 -20.95 15.63 4.62
N ARG A 403 -21.25 14.43 4.10
CA ARG A 403 -20.31 13.32 3.90
C ARG A 403 -20.28 12.89 2.42
N LEU A 404 -19.11 12.51 1.91
CA LEU A 404 -18.95 11.92 0.58
C LEU A 404 -18.76 10.40 0.67
N TYR A 405 -19.62 9.64 0.00
CA TYR A 405 -19.33 8.24 -0.32
C TYR A 405 -18.57 8.18 -1.66
N ASP A 406 -17.24 8.07 -1.58
CA ASP A 406 -16.33 8.26 -2.72
C ASP A 406 -16.26 7.05 -3.66
N GLY A 407 -16.34 5.82 -3.13
CA GLY A 407 -16.50 4.60 -3.93
C GLY A 407 -17.81 4.56 -4.73
N SER A 408 -18.84 5.27 -4.23
CA SER A 408 -20.01 5.69 -5.01
C SER A 408 -20.76 4.50 -5.68
N TRP A 409 -21.57 4.77 -6.70
CA TRP A 409 -22.33 3.71 -7.38
C TRP A 409 -21.44 2.66 -8.05
N SER A 410 -20.20 2.98 -8.44
CA SER A 410 -19.27 2.01 -9.03
C SER A 410 -18.81 0.90 -8.07
N GLN A 411 -18.85 1.15 -6.76
CA GLN A 411 -18.63 0.14 -5.72
C GLN A 411 -19.98 -0.47 -5.29
N PHE A 412 -20.97 0.38 -4.94
CA PHE A 412 -22.28 -0.06 -4.45
C PHE A 412 -23.02 -0.95 -5.47
N GLY A 413 -23.17 -0.49 -6.72
CA GLY A 413 -23.85 -1.24 -7.78
C GLY A 413 -23.13 -2.54 -8.20
N GLN A 414 -21.90 -2.76 -7.76
CA GLN A 414 -21.16 -4.01 -7.98
C GLN A 414 -21.41 -5.04 -6.87
N TYR A 415 -21.74 -4.57 -5.66
CA TYR A 415 -21.87 -5.38 -4.46
C TYR A 415 -23.27 -6.03 -4.42
N SER A 416 -23.37 -7.18 -5.09
CA SER A 416 -24.59 -7.98 -5.25
C SER A 416 -24.30 -9.45 -4.98
N ASP A 417 -25.16 -10.12 -4.22
CA ASP A 417 -25.13 -11.56 -3.97
C ASP A 417 -25.91 -12.38 -5.01
N ASN A 418 -26.63 -11.69 -5.89
CA ASN A 418 -27.39 -12.27 -6.99
C ASN A 418 -26.45 -12.82 -8.08
N GLY A 419 -25.92 -14.02 -7.88
CA GLY A 419 -25.08 -14.72 -8.86
C GLY A 419 -25.75 -14.93 -10.23
N ALA A 420 -27.09 -14.89 -10.33
CA ALA A 420 -27.79 -14.94 -11.62
C ALA A 420 -27.68 -13.61 -12.42
N ALA A 421 -27.22 -12.54 -11.79
CA ALA A 421 -26.88 -11.26 -12.41
C ALA A 421 -25.38 -11.01 -12.56
N LEU A 422 -24.53 -12.02 -12.27
CA LEU A 422 -23.07 -11.88 -12.10
C LEU A 422 -22.67 -11.11 -10.81
N GLY A 423 -23.50 -11.16 -9.77
CA GLY A 423 -23.07 -10.83 -8.42
C GLY A 423 -21.92 -11.73 -7.97
N GLU A 424 -20.81 -11.14 -7.52
CA GLU A 424 -19.62 -11.86 -7.03
C GLU A 424 -19.55 -11.88 -5.48
N ILE A 425 -20.53 -11.30 -4.77
CA ILE A 425 -20.65 -11.38 -3.31
C ILE A 425 -21.28 -12.74 -2.91
N PRO A 426 -20.88 -13.37 -1.79
CA PRO A 426 -21.54 -14.58 -1.29
C PRO A 426 -23.02 -14.35 -0.90
N ALA A 427 -23.88 -15.32 -1.21
CA ALA A 427 -25.30 -15.31 -0.88
C ALA A 427 -25.55 -15.12 0.63
N GLY A 428 -26.38 -14.14 1.00
CA GLY A 428 -26.70 -13.78 2.38
C GLY A 428 -25.63 -12.93 3.09
N SER A 429 -24.64 -12.40 2.37
CA SER A 429 -23.60 -11.52 2.92
C SER A 429 -24.15 -10.16 3.34
N VAL A 430 -23.68 -9.67 4.50
CA VAL A 430 -23.91 -8.28 4.97
C VAL A 430 -23.40 -7.23 3.98
N TRP A 431 -22.43 -7.59 3.12
CA TRP A 431 -21.88 -6.70 2.10
C TRP A 431 -22.77 -6.56 0.85
N SER A 432 -23.88 -7.29 0.71
CA SER A 432 -24.75 -7.13 -0.45
C SER A 432 -25.56 -5.84 -0.36
N SER A 433 -25.43 -4.93 -1.33
CA SER A 433 -26.16 -3.65 -1.36
C SER A 433 -27.47 -3.67 -2.16
N ASP A 434 -27.75 -4.73 -2.91
CA ASP A 434 -29.01 -4.91 -3.65
C ASP A 434 -30.24 -5.09 -2.74
N GLN A 435 -30.04 -5.55 -1.51
CA GLN A 435 -31.09 -5.57 -0.47
C GLN A 435 -31.49 -4.17 0.03
N TYR A 436 -30.65 -3.15 -0.17
CA TYR A 436 -30.84 -1.77 0.30
C TYR A 436 -31.33 -0.82 -0.81
N LEU A 437 -32.08 -1.36 -1.78
CA LEU A 437 -32.67 -0.62 -2.90
C LEU A 437 -34.14 -0.29 -2.66
N ALA A 438 -34.61 0.81 -3.25
CA ALA A 438 -36.03 1.16 -3.23
C ALA A 438 -36.88 0.08 -3.92
N ALA A 439 -37.66 -0.66 -3.14
CA ALA A 439 -38.40 -1.86 -3.58
C ALA A 439 -39.49 -1.58 -4.64
N ASP A 440 -39.86 -0.32 -4.84
CA ASP A 440 -40.94 0.15 -5.68
C ASP A 440 -40.51 1.10 -6.83
N GLU A 441 -39.25 1.58 -6.89
CA GLU A 441 -38.74 2.49 -7.94
C GLU A 441 -37.81 1.83 -8.99
N GLY A 442 -38.07 0.57 -9.34
CA GLY A 442 -37.71 0.04 -10.67
C GLY A 442 -36.24 -0.26 -10.95
N TYR A 443 -35.47 -0.63 -9.92
CA TYR A 443 -34.10 -1.15 -10.04
C TYR A 443 -33.97 -2.29 -11.06
N ARG A 444 -32.79 -2.42 -11.69
CA ARG A 444 -32.55 -3.41 -12.76
C ARG A 444 -31.18 -4.06 -12.64
N TYR A 445 -31.16 -5.39 -12.64
CA TYR A 445 -29.96 -6.19 -12.86
C TYR A 445 -29.57 -6.17 -14.35
N ASN A 446 -28.27 -6.04 -14.66
CA ASN A 446 -27.74 -5.90 -16.03
C ASN A 446 -27.61 -7.24 -16.79
N ILE A 447 -28.56 -8.16 -16.60
CA ILE A 447 -28.57 -9.58 -17.02
C ILE A 447 -28.45 -9.90 -18.52
N ASN A 448 -28.33 -8.91 -19.41
CA ASN A 448 -28.57 -9.06 -20.86
C ASN A 448 -27.34 -8.85 -21.76
N HIS A 449 -26.13 -8.64 -21.22
CA HIS A 449 -24.98 -8.21 -22.02
C HIS A 449 -23.99 -9.31 -22.46
N LEU A 450 -24.30 -10.59 -22.23
CA LEU A 450 -23.66 -11.71 -22.95
C LEU A 450 -24.32 -11.94 -24.33
N VAL A 451 -24.14 -10.99 -25.26
CA VAL A 451 -24.38 -11.24 -26.68
C VAL A 451 -23.15 -11.93 -27.27
N GLU A 452 -23.36 -13.15 -27.78
CA GLU A 452 -22.33 -14.08 -28.23
C GLU A 452 -21.30 -13.46 -29.21
N LYS A 453 -20.01 -13.65 -28.92
CA LYS A 453 -19.05 -14.03 -29.96
C LYS A 453 -18.87 -15.55 -29.88
N PRO A 454 -19.41 -16.34 -30.83
CA PRO A 454 -19.45 -17.78 -30.70
C PRO A 454 -18.09 -18.43 -30.97
N LEU A 455 -17.65 -19.28 -30.04
CA LEU A 455 -16.84 -20.46 -30.33
C LEU A 455 -17.65 -21.69 -29.90
N ALA A 456 -17.60 -22.74 -30.72
CA ALA A 456 -18.59 -23.82 -30.67
C ALA A 456 -18.44 -24.73 -29.44
N VAL A 457 -19.58 -25.19 -28.92
CA VAL A 457 -19.68 -26.11 -27.77
C VAL A 457 -20.12 -27.50 -28.26
N GLU A 458 -19.50 -28.56 -27.71
CA GLU A 458 -20.16 -29.86 -27.50
C GLU A 458 -20.20 -30.17 -25.99
N THR A 459 -21.16 -30.99 -25.56
CA THR A 459 -21.93 -30.78 -24.31
C THR A 459 -22.02 -31.99 -23.37
N LEU A 460 -22.68 -31.76 -22.19
CA LEU A 460 -23.41 -32.67 -21.27
C LEU A 460 -22.76 -32.85 -19.86
N VAL A 461 -23.37 -32.59 -18.67
CA VAL A 461 -24.73 -32.84 -18.05
C VAL A 461 -24.69 -34.11 -17.16
N VAL A 462 -25.02 -34.16 -15.85
CA VAL A 462 -25.56 -33.25 -14.78
C VAL A 462 -25.01 -33.73 -13.38
N ASP A 463 -25.39 -33.35 -12.15
CA ASP A 463 -26.61 -32.75 -11.52
C ASP A 463 -26.32 -32.12 -10.13
N ALA A 464 -27.33 -31.65 -9.38
CA ALA A 464 -27.22 -30.83 -8.15
C ALA A 464 -27.99 -31.35 -6.90
N ALA A 465 -27.71 -30.82 -5.69
CA ALA A 465 -28.66 -30.68 -4.55
C ALA A 465 -28.11 -29.92 -3.29
N ALA A 466 -28.87 -28.91 -2.81
CA ALA A 466 -29.28 -28.56 -1.41
C ALA A 466 -28.32 -28.67 -0.17
N GLN A 467 -28.43 -27.92 0.94
CA GLN A 467 -29.21 -26.72 1.37
C GLN A 467 -28.56 -26.10 2.66
N ALA A 468 -29.05 -24.94 3.15
CA ALA A 468 -28.43 -24.14 4.25
C ALA A 468 -29.32 -23.96 5.53
N GLU A 469 -28.96 -22.98 6.39
CA GLU A 469 -29.65 -22.41 7.59
C GLU A 469 -29.39 -23.07 8.99
N PRO A 470 -29.44 -22.33 10.14
CA PRO A 470 -29.06 -20.91 10.39
C PRO A 470 -28.51 -20.50 11.81
N PHE A 471 -27.99 -19.25 11.91
CA PHE A 471 -28.10 -18.24 13.02
C PHE A 471 -27.23 -18.21 14.32
N THR A 472 -26.96 -16.95 14.78
CA THR A 472 -26.50 -16.42 16.11
C THR A 472 -25.05 -16.67 16.59
N GLY A 473 -24.31 -15.71 17.20
CA GLY A 473 -24.55 -14.27 17.42
C GLY A 473 -23.71 -13.60 18.56
N ASP A 474 -23.57 -12.26 18.52
CA ASP A 474 -23.17 -11.28 19.58
C ASP A 474 -21.70 -11.14 20.10
N ASN A 475 -20.96 -10.20 19.49
CA ASN A 475 -20.28 -8.99 20.05
C ASN A 475 -19.66 -8.94 21.48
N ALA A 476 -18.40 -8.48 21.56
CA ALA A 476 -17.94 -7.36 22.43
C ALA A 476 -16.50 -6.90 22.08
N ALA A 477 -16.14 -5.64 22.37
CA ALA A 477 -14.81 -5.04 22.14
C ALA A 477 -13.95 -4.97 23.42
N ASP A 478 -12.64 -4.64 23.32
CA ASP A 478 -12.16 -3.31 23.76
C ASP A 478 -10.72 -2.95 23.32
N ASP A 479 -10.52 -1.65 23.10
CA ASP A 479 -9.34 -0.75 23.10
C ASP A 479 -7.95 -1.10 22.50
N SER A 480 -7.17 -0.01 22.37
CA SER A 480 -5.97 0.25 21.57
C SER A 480 -4.65 0.26 22.37
N ASP A 481 -3.51 -0.01 21.70
CA ASP A 481 -2.18 0.56 22.04
C ASP A 481 -1.13 0.35 20.91
N VAL A 482 0.05 0.98 21.06
CA VAL A 482 1.31 0.82 20.29
C VAL A 482 1.39 1.40 18.87
N VAL A 483 1.92 2.63 18.80
CA VAL A 483 2.77 3.10 17.68
C VAL A 483 4.11 3.58 18.25
N SER A 484 5.15 2.72 18.23
CA SER A 484 6.59 3.11 18.38
C SER A 484 7.54 1.89 18.45
N SER A 485 8.06 1.40 17.31
CA SER A 485 9.13 0.37 17.30
C SER A 485 9.95 0.24 16.00
N GLN A 486 9.43 0.66 14.84
CA GLN A 486 9.99 0.27 13.52
C GLN A 486 11.44 0.72 13.21
N MET A 487 12.07 1.58 14.02
CA MET A 487 13.51 1.88 13.89
C MET A 487 14.45 0.91 14.62
N GLU A 488 13.96 0.04 15.51
CA GLU A 488 14.82 -0.96 16.20
C GLU A 488 14.80 -2.35 15.51
N VAL A 489 13.83 -2.62 14.64
CA VAL A 489 13.66 -3.94 13.99
C VAL A 489 14.86 -4.32 13.10
N ALA A 490 15.45 -3.34 12.42
CA ALA A 490 16.63 -3.54 11.57
C ALA A 490 17.89 -3.97 12.34
N ASP A 491 18.08 -3.48 13.58
CA ASP A 491 19.19 -3.91 14.45
C ASP A 491 18.88 -5.23 15.18
N LEU A 492 17.60 -5.53 15.46
CA LEU A 492 17.21 -6.80 16.08
C LEU A 492 17.49 -8.01 15.17
N ALA A 493 17.30 -7.88 13.85
CA ALA A 493 17.61 -8.93 12.87
C ALA A 493 19.09 -9.40 12.94
N ALA A 494 20.01 -8.52 13.33
CA ALA A 494 21.43 -8.83 13.51
C ALA A 494 21.79 -9.48 14.87
N SER A 495 20.80 -9.75 15.74
CA SER A 495 21.02 -10.14 17.14
C SER A 495 20.29 -11.41 17.60
N ALA A 496 19.57 -12.09 16.70
CA ALA A 496 18.91 -13.37 16.99
C ALA A 496 19.92 -14.41 17.51
N ASP A 497 19.71 -14.92 18.73
CA ASP A 497 20.61 -15.91 19.33
C ASP A 497 20.57 -17.22 18.54
N ALA A 498 21.67 -17.59 17.91
CA ALA A 498 21.79 -18.74 17.00
C ALA A 498 21.74 -20.12 17.72
N SER A 499 21.12 -20.19 18.89
CA SER A 499 21.01 -21.37 19.74
C SER A 499 19.69 -22.16 19.57
N SER A 500 18.68 -21.58 18.91
CA SER A 500 17.36 -22.18 18.68
C SER A 500 17.07 -22.60 17.24
N LEU A 501 17.97 -22.33 16.29
CA LEU A 501 17.78 -22.64 14.86
C LEU A 501 17.62 -24.15 14.61
N VAL A 502 16.61 -24.51 13.81
CA VAL A 502 16.27 -25.91 13.49
C VAL A 502 17.36 -26.54 12.60
N VAL A 503 18.25 -27.30 13.23
CA VAL A 503 19.39 -27.98 12.59
C VAL A 503 18.91 -28.92 11.48
N ALA A 504 19.63 -28.95 10.35
CA ALA A 504 19.32 -29.83 9.23
C ALA A 504 19.39 -31.33 9.63
N PRO A 505 18.51 -32.20 9.09
CA PRO A 505 18.50 -33.61 9.44
C PRO A 505 19.81 -34.31 9.02
N SER A 506 20.33 -35.15 9.91
CA SER A 506 21.66 -35.75 9.81
C SER A 506 21.78 -36.87 8.76
N ALA A 507 20.68 -37.58 8.46
CA ALA A 507 20.64 -38.65 7.47
C ALA A 507 20.41 -38.15 6.03
N THR A 508 19.99 -36.89 5.86
CA THR A 508 19.74 -36.26 4.55
C THR A 508 20.72 -35.13 4.22
N GLN A 509 21.79 -34.98 5.01
CA GLN A 509 22.86 -34.02 4.75
C GLN A 509 23.63 -34.39 3.47
N THR A 510 23.81 -33.40 2.59
CA THR A 510 24.58 -33.49 1.34
C THR A 510 25.42 -32.23 1.17
N ASP A 511 26.48 -32.30 0.36
CA ASP A 511 27.41 -31.17 0.12
C ASP A 511 26.77 -29.97 -0.62
N GLY A 512 25.57 -30.13 -1.19
CA GLY A 512 24.86 -29.09 -1.94
C GLY A 512 23.35 -29.34 -2.08
N VAL A 513 22.69 -28.48 -2.87
CA VAL A 513 21.25 -28.54 -3.14
C VAL A 513 20.91 -29.56 -4.23
N LEU A 514 21.72 -29.68 -5.28
CA LEU A 514 21.57 -30.74 -6.28
C LEU A 514 21.92 -32.10 -5.65
N ILE A 515 21.10 -33.11 -5.96
CA ILE A 515 21.33 -34.52 -5.59
C ILE A 515 21.15 -35.43 -6.80
N ASP A 516 21.88 -36.54 -6.82
CA ASP A 516 21.72 -37.58 -7.85
C ASP A 516 20.64 -38.62 -7.48
N ALA A 517 20.31 -39.48 -8.45
CA ALA A 517 19.33 -40.54 -8.28
C ALA A 517 19.75 -41.60 -7.24
N ASP A 518 21.06 -41.88 -7.13
CA ASP A 518 21.61 -42.85 -6.16
C ASP A 518 21.44 -42.35 -4.71
N THR A 519 21.63 -41.05 -4.46
CA THR A 519 21.36 -40.39 -3.18
C THR A 519 19.89 -40.51 -2.79
N LEU A 520 18.98 -40.20 -3.73
CA LEU A 520 17.54 -40.32 -3.49
C LEU A 520 17.10 -41.78 -3.26
N GLN A 521 17.65 -42.74 -4.02
CA GLN A 521 17.41 -44.17 -3.80
C GLN A 521 17.95 -44.61 -2.43
N GLY A 522 19.08 -44.08 -1.97
CA GLY A 522 19.59 -44.33 -0.62
C GLY A 522 18.62 -43.91 0.48
N TRP A 523 17.92 -42.77 0.31
CA TRP A 523 16.86 -42.32 1.24
C TRP A 523 15.57 -43.14 1.13
N MET A 524 15.27 -43.70 -0.06
CA MET A 524 14.16 -44.65 -0.25
C MET A 524 14.45 -45.97 0.48
N ASP A 525 15.64 -46.54 0.29
CA ASP A 525 16.09 -47.80 0.90
C ASP A 525 16.21 -47.69 2.44
N ALA A 526 16.54 -46.50 2.94
CA ALA A 526 16.54 -46.16 4.36
C ALA A 526 15.12 -45.94 4.94
N GLY A 527 14.09 -45.85 4.10
CA GLY A 527 12.70 -45.65 4.51
C GLY A 527 12.34 -44.22 4.94
N LEU A 528 13.13 -43.22 4.53
CA LEU A 528 12.94 -41.81 4.94
C LEU A 528 11.81 -41.11 4.18
N VAL A 529 11.50 -41.56 2.95
CA VAL A 529 10.48 -40.94 2.09
C VAL A 529 9.08 -41.12 2.71
N ASN A 530 8.45 -40.01 3.06
CA ASN A 530 7.19 -39.93 3.81
C ASN A 530 7.18 -40.66 5.16
N ALA A 531 8.31 -40.76 5.85
CA ALA A 531 8.36 -41.31 7.21
C ALA A 531 7.43 -40.56 8.18
N THR A 532 6.87 -41.30 9.16
CA THR A 532 5.90 -40.78 10.13
C THR A 532 6.53 -40.33 11.46
N GLU A 533 7.79 -40.67 11.70
CA GLU A 533 8.54 -40.33 12.91
C GLU A 533 9.99 -40.01 12.54
N GLY A 534 10.58 -39.00 13.18
CA GLY A 534 11.99 -38.63 13.01
C GLY A 534 12.30 -37.80 11.76
N GLU A 535 13.54 -37.91 11.29
CA GLU A 535 14.02 -37.26 10.07
C GLU A 535 13.34 -37.86 8.82
N ARG A 536 12.87 -37.04 7.88
CA ARG A 536 12.11 -37.53 6.72
C ARG A 536 12.35 -36.77 5.43
N VAL A 537 11.99 -37.39 4.31
CA VAL A 537 12.02 -36.80 2.97
C VAL A 537 10.59 -36.66 2.43
N VAL A 538 10.24 -35.50 1.87
CA VAL A 538 9.04 -35.30 1.05
C VAL A 538 9.49 -34.94 -0.36
N ILE A 539 8.98 -35.67 -1.36
CA ILE A 539 9.30 -35.43 -2.76
C ILE A 539 8.14 -34.66 -3.39
N LEU A 540 8.41 -33.45 -3.90
CA LEU A 540 7.45 -32.59 -4.60
C LEU A 540 7.67 -32.72 -6.11
N ASP A 541 6.69 -33.29 -6.81
CA ASP A 541 6.73 -33.39 -8.27
C ASP A 541 5.96 -32.24 -8.91
N ALA A 542 6.71 -31.27 -9.45
CA ALA A 542 6.22 -30.09 -10.14
C ALA A 542 5.90 -30.37 -11.64
N SER A 543 5.47 -31.59 -11.94
CA SER A 543 4.97 -32.00 -13.27
C SER A 543 3.59 -31.43 -13.58
N SER A 544 3.21 -31.51 -14.87
CA SER A 544 1.79 -31.44 -15.22
C SER A 544 1.05 -32.61 -14.57
N LYS A 545 -0.20 -32.40 -14.16
CA LYS A 545 -1.03 -33.45 -13.53
C LYS A 545 -1.14 -34.72 -14.38
N GLY A 546 -1.20 -34.57 -15.71
CA GLY A 546 -1.22 -35.68 -16.64
C GLY A 546 0.08 -36.49 -16.63
N SER A 547 1.23 -35.82 -16.66
CA SER A 547 2.55 -36.46 -16.61
C SER A 547 2.79 -37.18 -15.28
N TYR A 548 2.40 -36.57 -14.15
CA TYR A 548 2.48 -37.20 -12.84
C TYR A 548 1.63 -38.49 -12.77
N LEU A 549 0.37 -38.42 -13.23
CA LEU A 549 -0.53 -39.59 -13.25
C LEU A 549 -0.12 -40.68 -14.25
N GLU A 550 0.69 -40.33 -15.26
CA GLU A 550 1.30 -41.30 -16.19
C GLU A 550 2.52 -41.99 -15.57
N ALA A 551 3.48 -41.22 -15.03
CA ALA A 551 4.67 -41.74 -14.37
C ALA A 551 5.36 -40.69 -13.45
N HIS A 552 5.47 -40.98 -12.16
CA HIS A 552 6.17 -40.17 -11.15
C HIS A 552 7.09 -41.02 -10.26
N ILE A 553 7.96 -40.38 -9.48
CA ILE A 553 8.85 -41.08 -8.54
C ILE A 553 8.02 -41.66 -7.38
N PRO A 554 8.19 -42.94 -7.00
CA PRO A 554 7.45 -43.56 -5.90
C PRO A 554 7.47 -42.73 -4.61
N GLY A 555 6.28 -42.44 -4.08
CA GLY A 555 6.12 -41.61 -2.88
C GLY A 555 6.19 -40.09 -3.12
N ALA A 556 6.35 -39.60 -4.35
CA ALA A 556 6.21 -38.18 -4.63
C ALA A 556 4.75 -37.71 -4.51
N ARG A 557 4.56 -36.48 -4.01
CA ARG A 557 3.28 -35.76 -4.02
C ARG A 557 3.24 -34.80 -5.22
N TRP A 558 2.09 -34.68 -5.87
CA TRP A 558 1.93 -33.77 -7.01
C TRP A 558 1.66 -32.35 -6.51
N LEU A 559 2.53 -31.40 -6.86
CA LEU A 559 2.36 -29.98 -6.57
C LEU A 559 1.63 -29.30 -7.73
N ASP A 560 0.52 -28.61 -7.45
CA ASP A 560 -0.25 -27.92 -8.49
C ASP A 560 0.41 -26.60 -8.86
N VAL A 561 1.32 -26.67 -9.84
CA VAL A 561 2.11 -25.51 -10.30
C VAL A 561 1.27 -24.33 -10.80
N ALA A 562 -0.02 -24.51 -11.07
CA ALA A 562 -0.94 -23.43 -11.46
C ALA A 562 -1.52 -22.64 -10.26
N THR A 563 -1.51 -23.20 -9.05
CA THR A 563 -2.16 -22.60 -7.86
C THR A 563 -1.22 -22.46 -6.65
N GLU A 564 -0.23 -23.35 -6.53
CA GLU A 564 0.72 -23.47 -5.40
C GLU A 564 2.12 -22.92 -5.69
N ASN A 565 2.45 -22.47 -6.92
CA ASN A 565 3.83 -22.08 -7.29
C ASN A 565 4.03 -20.58 -7.58
N GLY A 566 2.97 -19.78 -7.51
CA GLY A 566 3.02 -18.33 -7.65
C GLY A 566 1.63 -17.69 -7.51
N MET A 567 1.59 -16.36 -7.45
CA MET A 567 0.31 -15.63 -7.33
C MET A 567 0.36 -14.24 -8.00
N THR A 568 -0.76 -13.53 -7.98
CA THR A 568 -0.79 -12.11 -8.35
C THR A 568 -0.55 -11.26 -7.11
N ARG A 569 0.38 -10.30 -7.16
CA ARG A 569 0.60 -9.28 -6.11
C ARG A 569 0.65 -7.89 -6.74
N LEU A 570 0.34 -6.86 -5.94
CA LEU A 570 0.67 -5.48 -6.27
C LEU A 570 2.14 -5.25 -5.90
N ASP A 571 2.89 -4.55 -6.76
CA ASP A 571 4.29 -4.21 -6.54
C ASP A 571 4.58 -2.95 -7.38
N GLY A 572 4.96 -1.84 -6.73
CA GLY A 572 4.90 -0.50 -7.33
C GLY A 572 3.46 -0.06 -7.59
N VAL A 573 3.12 0.14 -8.87
CA VAL A 573 1.82 0.68 -9.31
C VAL A 573 1.02 -0.27 -10.23
N VAL A 574 1.45 -1.53 -10.37
CA VAL A 574 0.78 -2.54 -11.20
C VAL A 574 0.61 -3.87 -10.47
N GLN A 575 -0.48 -4.59 -10.76
CA GLN A 575 -0.63 -5.98 -10.35
C GLN A 575 0.11 -6.89 -11.33
N THR A 576 1.05 -7.67 -10.81
CA THR A 576 1.88 -8.59 -11.61
C THR A 576 1.57 -10.03 -11.22
N LYS A 577 1.59 -10.95 -12.20
CA LYS A 577 1.35 -12.39 -12.02
C LYS A 577 2.66 -13.16 -11.79
N ASN A 578 2.54 -14.33 -11.16
CA ASN A 578 3.63 -15.25 -10.81
C ASN A 578 4.58 -14.72 -9.73
N MET A 579 4.18 -13.68 -8.99
CA MET A 579 4.88 -13.13 -7.83
C MET A 579 4.99 -14.15 -6.70
N ILE A 580 5.88 -13.90 -5.75
CA ILE A 580 6.22 -14.81 -4.66
C ILE A 580 5.01 -15.05 -3.75
N LEU A 581 4.87 -16.26 -3.21
CA LEU A 581 3.72 -16.61 -2.37
C LEU A 581 3.66 -15.72 -1.12
N THR A 582 2.46 -15.30 -0.71
CA THR A 582 2.20 -14.80 0.65
C THR A 582 2.37 -15.91 1.67
N GLY A 583 2.59 -15.54 2.93
CA GLY A 583 2.80 -16.51 4.01
C GLY A 583 1.63 -17.50 4.18
N GLU A 584 0.38 -17.03 4.08
CA GLU A 584 -0.84 -17.88 4.06
C GLU A 584 -0.76 -18.98 2.98
N LYS A 585 -0.33 -18.62 1.76
CA LYS A 585 -0.18 -19.59 0.66
C LYS A 585 1.01 -20.52 0.88
N MET A 586 2.06 -20.06 1.54
CA MET A 586 3.21 -20.88 1.89
C MET A 586 2.84 -21.89 2.98
N ASP A 587 2.08 -21.49 4.00
CA ASP A 587 1.52 -22.37 5.04
C ASP A 587 0.57 -23.41 4.42
N ALA A 588 -0.29 -23.01 3.49
CA ALA A 588 -1.13 -23.94 2.74
C ALA A 588 -0.29 -24.98 1.97
N LEU A 589 0.82 -24.58 1.33
CA LEU A 589 1.75 -25.50 0.66
C LEU A 589 2.42 -26.45 1.67
N LEU A 590 2.95 -25.94 2.78
CA LEU A 590 3.58 -26.74 3.83
C LEU A 590 2.57 -27.75 4.43
N ALA A 591 1.31 -27.35 4.62
CA ALA A 591 0.24 -28.23 5.11
C ALA A 591 -0.17 -29.28 4.07
N ASN A 592 -0.51 -28.86 2.84
CA ASN A 592 -0.94 -29.73 1.73
C ASN A 592 0.06 -30.87 1.47
N HIS A 593 1.35 -30.56 1.55
CA HIS A 593 2.43 -31.51 1.24
C HIS A 593 3.07 -32.16 2.46
N GLY A 594 2.61 -31.85 3.68
CA GLY A 594 3.08 -32.46 4.93
C GLY A 594 4.56 -32.17 5.24
N ILE A 595 5.00 -30.92 5.08
CA ILE A 595 6.40 -30.49 5.22
C ILE A 595 6.62 -29.88 6.62
N ASP A 596 7.18 -30.66 7.55
CA ASP A 596 7.37 -30.24 8.95
C ASP A 596 8.83 -29.85 9.29
N ALA A 597 9.08 -29.52 10.56
CA ALA A 597 10.38 -29.12 11.08
C ALA A 597 11.52 -30.15 10.88
N ASN A 598 11.24 -31.41 10.52
CA ASN A 598 12.21 -32.48 10.25
C ASN A 598 12.24 -32.92 8.77
N THR A 599 11.40 -32.34 7.90
CA THR A 599 11.34 -32.68 6.47
C THR A 599 12.51 -32.07 5.68
N THR A 600 13.23 -32.89 4.94
CA THR A 600 13.99 -32.50 3.74
C THR A 600 13.06 -32.56 2.53
N VAL A 601 13.04 -31.50 1.72
CA VAL A 601 12.20 -31.39 0.52
C VAL A 601 13.05 -31.73 -0.70
N VAL A 602 12.61 -32.67 -1.53
CA VAL A 602 13.22 -33.01 -2.82
C VAL A 602 12.29 -32.59 -3.94
N ILE A 603 12.71 -31.64 -4.76
CA ILE A 603 11.90 -31.08 -5.85
C ILE A 603 12.27 -31.77 -7.17
N THR A 604 11.28 -32.24 -7.91
CA THR A 604 11.44 -32.95 -9.19
C THR A 604 10.38 -32.55 -10.22
N THR A 605 10.48 -33.07 -11.45
CA THR A 605 9.52 -32.89 -12.55
C THR A 605 9.74 -33.95 -13.64
N SER A 606 8.77 -34.15 -14.55
CA SER A 606 8.84 -35.14 -15.62
C SER A 606 9.82 -34.81 -16.75
N ALA A 607 10.19 -33.53 -16.92
CA ALA A 607 11.16 -33.06 -17.92
C ALA A 607 11.73 -31.68 -17.54
N ALA A 608 13.00 -31.41 -17.86
CA ALA A 608 13.69 -30.18 -17.48
C ALA A 608 12.92 -28.90 -17.84
N ASN A 609 12.52 -28.15 -16.82
CA ASN A 609 11.76 -26.90 -16.91
C ASN A 609 12.01 -26.02 -15.66
N TYR A 610 11.31 -24.89 -15.56
CA TYR A 610 11.53 -23.85 -14.55
C TYR A 610 10.67 -23.97 -13.27
N TYR A 611 9.63 -24.81 -13.24
CA TYR A 611 8.76 -24.94 -12.07
C TYR A 611 9.48 -25.43 -10.81
N PRO A 612 10.42 -26.41 -10.86
CA PRO A 612 11.21 -26.81 -9.68
C PRO A 612 11.99 -25.65 -9.06
N SER A 613 12.58 -24.79 -9.89
CA SER A 613 13.33 -23.63 -9.44
C SER A 613 12.45 -22.58 -8.76
N ARG A 614 11.18 -22.46 -9.14
CA ARG A 614 10.23 -21.56 -8.45
C ARG A 614 9.81 -22.09 -7.09
N VAL A 615 9.60 -23.41 -6.96
CA VAL A 615 9.36 -24.06 -5.65
C VAL A 615 10.57 -23.85 -4.72
N TYR A 616 11.79 -23.98 -5.25
CA TYR A 616 13.02 -23.66 -4.52
C TYR A 616 13.05 -22.20 -4.02
N VAL A 617 12.73 -21.24 -4.89
CA VAL A 617 12.69 -19.81 -4.52
C VAL A 617 11.63 -19.52 -3.45
N ASN A 618 10.41 -20.05 -3.57
CA ASN A 618 9.35 -19.87 -2.57
C ASN A 618 9.77 -20.42 -1.18
N LEU A 619 10.35 -21.63 -1.14
CA LEU A 619 10.87 -22.24 0.10
C LEU A 619 12.02 -21.41 0.71
N ARG A 620 13.02 -21.06 -0.11
CA ARG A 620 14.18 -20.27 0.35
C ARG A 620 13.77 -18.89 0.88
N TYR A 621 12.87 -18.20 0.18
CA TYR A 621 12.40 -16.87 0.56
C TYR A 621 11.66 -16.90 1.91
N TRP A 622 10.80 -17.89 2.18
CA TRP A 622 10.15 -18.00 3.49
C TRP A 622 11.05 -18.56 4.62
N GLY A 623 12.37 -18.53 4.44
CA GLY A 623 13.33 -18.91 5.49
C GLY A 623 13.44 -20.42 5.72
N PHE A 624 13.01 -21.26 4.77
CA PHE A 624 13.23 -22.71 4.85
C PHE A 624 14.73 -23.01 4.60
N PRO A 625 15.43 -23.78 5.46
CA PRO A 625 16.88 -23.90 5.40
C PRO A 625 17.39 -24.48 4.06
N LYS A 626 18.39 -23.81 3.46
CA LYS A 626 18.99 -24.17 2.15
C LYS A 626 19.50 -25.62 2.13
N GLU A 627 20.01 -26.09 3.27
CA GLU A 627 20.53 -27.44 3.49
C GLU A 627 19.44 -28.51 3.44
N ARG A 628 18.16 -28.12 3.61
CA ARG A 628 16.99 -29.00 3.64
C ARG A 628 16.17 -28.97 2.35
N ILE A 629 16.49 -28.07 1.42
CA ILE A 629 15.88 -28.05 0.09
C ILE A 629 16.83 -28.74 -0.88
N LYS A 630 16.31 -29.66 -1.67
CA LYS A 630 17.07 -30.42 -2.68
C LYS A 630 16.35 -30.36 -4.02
N VAL A 631 17.11 -30.42 -5.10
CA VAL A 631 16.59 -30.62 -6.45
C VAL A 631 17.24 -31.87 -7.02
N LEU A 632 16.41 -32.78 -7.54
CA LEU A 632 16.93 -33.99 -8.18
C LEU A 632 17.50 -33.64 -9.56
N ASP A 633 18.80 -33.85 -9.73
CA ASP A 633 19.48 -33.55 -10.99
C ASP A 633 19.05 -34.53 -12.10
N GLY A 634 18.73 -33.99 -13.28
CA GLY A 634 18.06 -34.73 -14.36
C GLY A 634 16.63 -35.21 -14.04
N TYR A 635 16.10 -34.88 -12.86
CA TYR A 635 14.71 -35.07 -12.43
C TYR A 635 14.20 -36.53 -12.59
N ASN A 636 12.90 -36.72 -12.87
CA ASN A 636 12.29 -38.06 -13.01
C ASN A 636 12.96 -38.91 -14.10
N ALA A 637 13.57 -38.30 -15.11
CA ALA A 637 14.26 -38.98 -16.20
C ALA A 637 15.58 -39.63 -15.74
N ALA A 638 16.34 -38.97 -14.87
CA ALA A 638 17.54 -39.55 -14.26
C ALA A 638 17.22 -40.66 -13.25
N TYR A 639 16.10 -40.55 -12.53
CA TYR A 639 15.67 -41.59 -11.57
C TYR A 639 15.24 -42.89 -12.26
N GLY A 640 14.46 -42.79 -13.34
CA GLY A 640 14.04 -43.90 -14.21
C GLY A 640 13.09 -44.96 -13.59
N MET A 641 13.09 -45.14 -12.27
CA MET A 641 12.25 -46.10 -11.54
C MET A 641 10.92 -45.45 -11.12
N LEU A 642 10.06 -45.16 -12.11
CA LEU A 642 8.79 -44.47 -11.93
C LEU A 642 7.61 -45.42 -11.70
N THR A 643 6.55 -44.93 -11.06
CA THR A 643 5.26 -45.61 -10.85
C THR A 643 4.07 -44.75 -11.28
N SER A 644 2.88 -45.36 -11.33
CA SER A 644 1.59 -44.71 -11.57
C SER A 644 0.60 -44.96 -10.42
N ASP A 645 1.11 -45.10 -9.19
CA ASP A 645 0.31 -45.31 -7.98
C ASP A 645 -0.48 -44.06 -7.58
N SER A 646 -1.38 -44.17 -6.59
CA SER A 646 -2.02 -43.00 -5.98
C SER A 646 -1.03 -42.23 -5.10
N GLN A 647 -1.05 -40.89 -5.18
CA GLN A 647 -0.21 -40.04 -4.34
C GLN A 647 -0.39 -40.36 -2.84
N PRO A 648 0.68 -40.33 -2.03
CA PRO A 648 0.58 -40.65 -0.60
C PRO A 648 -0.12 -39.52 0.15
N GLU A 649 -1.06 -39.88 1.04
CA GLU A 649 -1.75 -38.94 1.93
C GLU A 649 -0.75 -38.05 2.68
N ALA A 650 -1.10 -36.78 2.87
CA ALA A 650 -0.31 -35.86 3.69
C ALA A 650 -0.43 -36.25 5.17
N GLY A 651 0.72 -36.40 5.84
CA GLY A 651 0.73 -36.48 7.30
C GLY A 651 0.35 -35.14 7.90
N ALA A 652 -0.33 -35.15 9.05
CA ALA A 652 -0.69 -33.93 9.77
C ALA A 652 0.57 -33.09 10.05
N ASN A 653 0.54 -31.82 9.67
CA ASN A 653 1.62 -30.86 9.83
C ASN A 653 1.16 -29.67 10.67
N ALA A 654 2.09 -29.07 11.38
CA ALA A 654 1.90 -27.85 12.17
C ALA A 654 3.02 -26.81 11.95
N LEU A 655 3.97 -27.07 11.03
CA LEU A 655 4.97 -26.08 10.63
C LEU A 655 4.32 -25.01 9.75
N THR A 656 4.49 -23.77 10.17
CA THR A 656 4.15 -22.54 9.45
C THR A 656 5.42 -21.78 9.05
N VAL A 657 5.28 -20.72 8.26
CA VAL A 657 6.34 -19.75 8.05
C VAL A 657 6.71 -19.00 9.33
N MET A 658 5.84 -18.97 10.35
CA MET A 658 6.13 -18.38 11.65
C MET A 658 7.27 -19.10 12.36
N ASP A 659 7.31 -20.43 12.24
CA ASP A 659 8.37 -21.30 12.77
C ASP A 659 9.70 -21.22 11.99
N LEU A 660 9.71 -20.58 10.82
CA LEU A 660 10.88 -20.39 9.96
C LEU A 660 11.57 -19.04 10.22
N ALA A 661 12.80 -18.90 9.69
CA ALA A 661 13.70 -17.77 9.94
C ALA A 661 13.22 -16.39 9.42
N GLY A 662 12.01 -16.30 8.84
CA GLY A 662 11.43 -15.07 8.31
C GLY A 662 11.63 -14.92 6.80
N ALA A 663 10.89 -13.97 6.20
CA ALA A 663 11.04 -13.62 4.80
C ALA A 663 12.46 -13.11 4.53
N GLN A 664 13.17 -13.77 3.61
CA GLN A 664 14.51 -13.41 3.16
C GLN A 664 14.38 -12.31 2.11
N VAL A 665 13.97 -11.11 2.53
CA VAL A 665 13.66 -9.98 1.64
C VAL A 665 14.83 -9.65 0.70
N ASP A 666 16.07 -9.72 1.20
CA ASP A 666 17.33 -9.58 0.46
C ASP A 666 17.50 -10.55 -0.75
N MET A 667 16.64 -11.57 -0.89
CA MET A 667 16.61 -12.45 -2.07
C MET A 667 15.71 -11.95 -3.20
N ARG A 668 14.81 -11.00 -2.97
CA ARG A 668 13.90 -10.44 -3.97
C ARG A 668 14.36 -9.03 -4.33
N ALA A 669 14.45 -8.73 -5.62
CA ALA A 669 14.66 -7.37 -6.10
C ALA A 669 13.30 -6.73 -6.43
N THR A 670 12.99 -5.60 -5.82
CA THR A 670 11.77 -4.84 -6.10
C THR A 670 11.89 -4.05 -7.40
N LEU A 671 10.78 -3.53 -7.92
CA LEU A 671 10.81 -2.73 -9.16
C LEU A 671 11.72 -1.50 -9.04
N SER A 672 11.71 -0.78 -7.90
CA SER A 672 12.56 0.39 -7.73
C SER A 672 14.04 0.03 -7.66
N GLU A 673 14.41 -1.04 -6.97
CA GLU A 673 15.80 -1.54 -6.92
C GLU A 673 16.35 -1.92 -8.31
N VAL A 674 15.50 -2.47 -9.18
CA VAL A 674 15.90 -2.78 -10.57
C VAL A 674 16.01 -1.51 -11.42
N MET A 675 15.17 -0.50 -11.18
CA MET A 675 15.32 0.82 -11.81
C MET A 675 16.62 1.49 -11.36
N ASP A 676 16.93 1.44 -10.07
CA ASP A 676 18.14 1.96 -9.44
C ASP A 676 19.41 1.28 -10.00
N ALA A 677 19.37 -0.05 -10.10
CA ALA A 677 20.43 -0.88 -10.69
C ALA A 677 20.68 -0.56 -12.18
N ALA A 678 19.63 -0.28 -12.95
CA ALA A 678 19.69 0.03 -14.38
C ALA A 678 20.09 1.49 -14.67
N ARG A 679 19.77 2.43 -13.76
CA ARG A 679 20.10 3.87 -13.86
C ARG A 679 21.58 4.14 -13.60
N ASP A 680 22.09 3.63 -12.48
CA ASP A 680 23.39 4.05 -11.93
C ASP A 680 24.59 3.25 -12.48
N ASP A 681 24.36 2.37 -13.46
CA ASP A 681 25.32 1.34 -13.90
C ASP A 681 25.78 0.43 -12.73
N ARG A 682 24.93 0.28 -11.71
CA ARG A 682 25.23 -0.42 -10.45
C ARG A 682 25.00 -1.94 -10.51
N GLY A 683 24.07 -2.42 -11.33
CA GLY A 683 23.66 -3.83 -11.31
C GLY A 683 23.77 -4.55 -12.65
N ILE A 684 24.55 -5.64 -12.66
CA ILE A 684 24.59 -6.60 -13.79
C ILE A 684 23.30 -7.43 -13.75
N ALA A 685 22.20 -6.87 -14.25
CA ALA A 685 20.95 -7.61 -14.40
C ALA A 685 21.09 -8.66 -15.51
N ILE A 686 20.78 -9.92 -15.20
CA ILE A 686 20.93 -11.05 -16.13
C ILE A 686 19.55 -11.41 -16.72
N ASP A 687 19.42 -11.25 -18.03
CA ASP A 687 18.27 -11.67 -18.82
C ASP A 687 18.35 -13.17 -19.14
N PHE A 688 17.38 -13.95 -18.69
CA PHE A 688 17.29 -15.38 -18.99
C PHE A 688 16.33 -15.72 -20.15
N ARG A 689 15.72 -14.75 -20.84
CA ARG A 689 14.67 -14.96 -21.87
C ARG A 689 15.15 -15.62 -23.17
N GLY A 690 16.40 -15.37 -23.57
CA GLY A 690 17.01 -15.87 -24.81
C GLY A 690 17.63 -14.76 -25.67
N ASP A 691 18.65 -15.08 -26.47
CA ASP A 691 19.12 -14.17 -27.51
C ASP A 691 17.99 -13.93 -28.52
N LYS A 692 17.54 -12.67 -28.57
CA LYS A 692 16.54 -12.16 -29.50
C LYS A 692 16.99 -10.87 -30.19
N VAL A 693 18.30 -10.71 -30.42
CA VAL A 693 18.87 -9.62 -31.23
C VAL A 693 18.27 -9.53 -32.64
N ALA A 694 17.55 -10.57 -33.10
CA ALA A 694 16.87 -10.63 -34.40
C ALA A 694 15.32 -10.61 -34.37
N ALA A 695 14.65 -10.39 -33.22
CA ALA A 695 13.19 -10.50 -33.12
C ALA A 695 12.54 -9.39 -32.27
N GLY A 696 12.12 -8.30 -32.93
CA GLY A 696 11.43 -7.16 -32.31
C GLY A 696 9.98 -7.46 -31.90
N SER A 697 9.81 -8.29 -30.87
CA SER A 697 8.69 -8.37 -29.92
C SER A 697 8.78 -9.70 -29.16
N THR A 698 8.80 -9.66 -27.84
CA THR A 698 8.13 -10.69 -27.04
C THR A 698 6.74 -10.20 -26.66
N PRO A 699 5.72 -11.07 -26.69
CA PRO A 699 4.54 -10.86 -25.86
C PRO A 699 4.95 -10.83 -24.39
N GLY A 700 4.08 -10.25 -23.55
CA GLY A 700 4.14 -10.48 -22.10
C GLY A 700 3.73 -11.92 -21.78
N LEU A 701 2.95 -12.12 -20.72
CA LEU A 701 2.17 -13.35 -20.63
C LEU A 701 1.21 -13.41 -21.83
N ASN A 702 1.14 -14.57 -22.50
CA ASN A 702 0.39 -14.79 -23.75
C ASN A 702 -1.13 -14.92 -23.51
N GLU A 703 -1.68 -14.09 -22.62
CA GLU A 703 -3.08 -14.11 -22.21
C GLU A 703 -3.77 -12.79 -22.60
N PRO A 704 -5.10 -12.81 -22.85
CA PRO A 704 -5.85 -11.58 -23.12
C PRO A 704 -5.75 -10.61 -21.93
N GLY A 705 -5.16 -9.43 -22.16
CA GLY A 705 -5.03 -8.36 -21.16
C GLY A 705 -3.63 -8.18 -20.56
N THR A 706 -2.69 -9.10 -20.78
CA THR A 706 -1.31 -9.03 -20.23
C THR A 706 -0.25 -8.68 -21.28
N ASN A 707 -0.60 -7.82 -22.24
CA ASN A 707 0.32 -7.34 -23.27
C ASN A 707 1.23 -6.24 -22.69
N VAL A 708 2.54 -6.44 -22.75
CA VAL A 708 3.52 -5.38 -22.47
C VAL A 708 3.46 -4.32 -23.58
N VAL A 709 3.52 -3.06 -23.17
CA VAL A 709 3.46 -1.86 -24.03
C VAL A 709 4.70 -1.80 -24.93
N PHE A 710 5.86 -2.17 -24.38
CA PHE A 710 7.15 -2.17 -25.06
C PHE A 710 8.03 -3.36 -24.68
N GLU A 711 9.06 -3.56 -25.49
CA GLU A 711 10.02 -4.65 -25.40
C GLU A 711 11.44 -4.19 -25.67
N GLY A 712 12.41 -4.89 -25.10
CA GLY A 712 13.77 -4.40 -25.04
C GLY A 712 14.66 -5.14 -24.07
N ARG A 713 15.67 -4.43 -23.54
CA ARG A 713 16.62 -4.94 -22.55
C ARG A 713 17.05 -3.79 -21.63
N LEU A 714 17.22 -4.10 -20.35
CA LEU A 714 17.76 -3.17 -19.35
C LEU A 714 19.11 -2.57 -19.81
N ASN A 715 19.47 -1.40 -19.29
CA ASN A 715 20.79 -0.83 -19.48
C ASN A 715 21.85 -1.74 -18.87
N ASN A 716 22.93 -1.96 -19.64
CA ASN A 716 24.04 -2.88 -19.38
C ASN A 716 23.67 -4.34 -18.98
N GLY A 717 22.38 -4.69 -19.05
CA GLY A 717 21.86 -6.03 -18.78
C GLY A 717 22.51 -7.08 -19.70
N SER A 718 23.06 -8.12 -19.09
CA SER A 718 23.74 -9.20 -19.80
C SER A 718 22.80 -10.38 -20.05
N PHE A 719 23.13 -11.26 -21.00
CA PHE A 719 22.26 -12.36 -21.40
C PHE A 719 22.87 -13.73 -21.07
N TYR A 720 22.11 -14.59 -20.40
CA TYR A 720 22.43 -16.02 -20.27
C TYR A 720 21.16 -16.87 -20.31
N GLY A 721 20.91 -17.56 -21.42
CA GLY A 721 19.65 -18.27 -21.63
C GLY A 721 19.54 -19.52 -20.75
N PHE A 722 18.39 -19.72 -20.10
CA PHE A 722 18.21 -20.81 -19.13
C PHE A 722 18.60 -22.21 -19.64
N LYS A 723 18.39 -22.49 -20.93
CA LYS A 723 18.77 -23.76 -21.58
C LYS A 723 20.28 -23.98 -21.65
N GLY A 724 21.08 -22.93 -21.49
CA GLY A 724 22.54 -23.02 -21.42
C GLY A 724 23.02 -23.75 -20.16
N ALA A 725 22.28 -23.70 -19.06
CA ALA A 725 22.65 -24.34 -17.80
C ALA A 725 22.45 -25.86 -17.76
N PHE A 726 21.85 -26.45 -18.80
CA PHE A 726 21.51 -27.88 -18.85
C PHE A 726 22.35 -28.64 -19.89
N GLU A 727 22.63 -29.90 -19.59
CA GLU A 727 23.16 -30.88 -20.53
C GLU A 727 22.05 -31.52 -21.37
N ALA A 728 22.45 -32.28 -22.40
CA ALA A 728 21.53 -32.86 -23.38
C ALA A 728 20.59 -33.95 -22.84
N ASP A 729 20.86 -34.49 -21.65
CA ASP A 729 20.01 -35.43 -20.92
C ASP A 729 19.07 -34.76 -19.89
N GLY A 730 19.23 -33.46 -19.66
CA GLY A 730 18.44 -32.67 -18.71
C GLY A 730 19.07 -32.51 -17.32
N THR A 731 20.28 -33.03 -17.08
CA THR A 731 21.08 -32.67 -15.90
C THR A 731 21.60 -31.23 -15.99
N PHE A 732 21.98 -30.65 -14.86
CA PHE A 732 22.66 -29.35 -14.80
C PHE A 732 24.15 -29.49 -15.15
N LYS A 733 24.70 -28.47 -15.83
CA LYS A 733 26.14 -28.35 -16.04
C LYS A 733 26.87 -28.04 -14.74
N ASP A 734 28.14 -28.42 -14.68
CA ASP A 734 28.99 -28.08 -13.53
C ASP A 734 29.23 -26.56 -13.42
N ALA A 735 29.46 -26.11 -12.19
CA ALA A 735 29.63 -24.70 -11.86
C ALA A 735 30.75 -23.99 -12.66
N ALA A 736 31.87 -24.68 -12.94
CA ALA A 736 32.99 -24.09 -13.68
C ALA A 736 32.67 -23.94 -15.16
N THR A 737 31.93 -24.88 -15.75
CA THR A 737 31.39 -24.77 -17.11
C THR A 737 30.38 -23.63 -17.21
N ILE A 738 29.43 -23.51 -16.27
CA ILE A 738 28.46 -22.40 -16.25
C ILE A 738 29.17 -21.04 -16.11
N GLN A 739 30.13 -20.91 -15.18
CA GLN A 739 30.93 -19.68 -15.01
C GLN A 739 31.72 -19.32 -16.27
N ALA A 740 32.30 -20.31 -16.96
CA ALA A 740 33.02 -20.09 -18.22
C ALA A 740 32.09 -19.63 -19.36
N GLU A 741 30.88 -20.18 -19.45
CA GLU A 741 29.88 -19.74 -20.43
C GLU A 741 29.31 -18.35 -20.09
N MET A 742 29.06 -18.05 -18.81
CA MET A 742 28.65 -16.72 -18.35
C MET A 742 29.70 -15.66 -18.70
N LEU A 743 30.98 -15.92 -18.38
CA LEU A 743 32.09 -15.04 -18.72
C LEU A 743 32.24 -14.84 -20.24
N ALA A 744 31.99 -15.89 -21.04
CA ALA A 744 31.99 -15.79 -22.50
C ALA A 744 30.83 -14.94 -23.07
N ASN A 745 29.75 -14.75 -22.31
CA ASN A 745 28.64 -13.83 -22.61
C ASN A 745 28.81 -12.45 -21.95
N GLY A 746 29.95 -12.18 -21.30
CA GLY A 746 30.26 -10.90 -20.65
C GLY A 746 29.89 -10.80 -19.17
N ILE A 747 29.35 -11.87 -18.57
CA ILE A 747 28.97 -11.92 -17.15
C ILE A 747 30.18 -12.39 -16.33
N ASP A 748 30.93 -11.44 -15.75
CA ASP A 748 31.99 -11.76 -14.80
C ASP A 748 31.38 -12.17 -13.45
N THR A 749 31.26 -13.48 -13.25
CA THR A 749 30.73 -14.05 -12.01
C THR A 749 31.55 -13.73 -10.75
N THR A 750 32.77 -13.19 -10.89
CA THR A 750 33.60 -12.75 -9.75
C THR A 750 33.30 -11.32 -9.29
N ALA A 751 32.45 -10.57 -10.01
CA ALA A 751 31.96 -9.26 -9.58
C ALA A 751 30.88 -9.36 -8.49
N PHE A 752 30.10 -10.45 -8.49
CA PHE A 752 28.96 -10.62 -7.59
C PHE A 752 29.39 -10.81 -6.14
N ASN A 753 28.78 -10.04 -5.24
CA ASN A 753 29.06 -10.04 -3.81
C ASN A 753 27.85 -9.49 -3.04
N ALA A 754 27.86 -9.54 -1.70
CA ALA A 754 26.71 -9.15 -0.88
C ALA A 754 26.29 -7.67 -1.04
N ALA A 755 27.18 -6.77 -1.50
CA ALA A 755 26.86 -5.36 -1.78
C ALA A 755 26.59 -5.08 -3.27
N ALA A 756 26.67 -6.10 -4.13
CA ALA A 756 26.31 -6.06 -5.55
C ALA A 756 25.92 -7.49 -6.03
N PRO A 757 24.73 -7.99 -5.64
CA PRO A 757 24.27 -9.32 -6.02
C PRO A 757 23.84 -9.39 -7.49
N ALA A 758 23.76 -10.61 -8.03
CA ALA A 758 23.24 -10.85 -9.37
C ALA A 758 21.72 -10.73 -9.43
N ILE A 759 21.18 -9.71 -10.07
CA ILE A 759 19.72 -9.57 -10.28
C ILE A 759 19.29 -10.43 -11.46
N THR A 760 18.47 -11.46 -11.23
CA THR A 760 17.97 -12.35 -12.28
C THR A 760 16.56 -11.97 -12.73
N TYR A 761 16.33 -11.88 -14.04
CA TYR A 761 15.01 -11.58 -14.59
C TYR A 761 14.67 -12.38 -15.85
N CYS A 762 13.38 -12.47 -16.17
CA CYS A 762 12.92 -13.10 -17.41
C CYS A 762 11.65 -12.40 -17.94
N THR A 763 10.70 -13.14 -18.55
CA THR A 763 9.39 -12.62 -18.90
C THR A 763 8.46 -12.44 -17.70
N SER A 764 8.50 -13.33 -16.69
CA SER A 764 7.47 -13.40 -15.63
C SER A 764 7.86 -14.28 -14.44
N GLY A 765 9.06 -14.07 -13.88
CA GLY A 765 9.55 -14.67 -12.63
C GLY A 765 9.97 -16.15 -12.69
N TYR A 766 9.23 -16.99 -13.42
CA TYR A 766 9.48 -18.43 -13.49
C TYR A 766 10.89 -18.77 -13.97
N VAL A 767 11.27 -18.32 -15.18
CA VAL A 767 12.62 -18.59 -15.73
C VAL A 767 13.72 -17.83 -14.95
N ALA A 768 13.39 -16.69 -14.34
CA ALA A 768 14.29 -15.95 -13.45
C ALA A 768 14.60 -16.75 -12.18
N SER A 769 13.67 -17.57 -11.72
CA SER A 769 13.87 -18.49 -10.59
C SER A 769 14.86 -19.60 -10.92
N THR A 770 14.93 -20.07 -12.17
CA THR A 770 16.02 -20.95 -12.63
C THR A 770 17.35 -20.20 -12.67
N GLY A 771 17.34 -18.92 -13.07
CA GLY A 771 18.51 -18.05 -12.95
C GLY A 771 19.00 -17.91 -11.50
N PHE A 772 18.09 -17.61 -10.58
CA PHE A 772 18.37 -17.52 -9.15
C PHE A 772 18.93 -18.84 -8.60
N PHE A 773 18.30 -19.97 -8.95
CA PHE A 773 18.76 -21.30 -8.58
C PHE A 773 20.19 -21.59 -9.07
N ILE A 774 20.55 -21.18 -10.29
CA ILE A 774 21.94 -21.31 -10.77
C ILE A 774 22.89 -20.51 -9.87
N MET A 775 22.58 -19.26 -9.57
CA MET A 775 23.45 -18.40 -8.76
C MET A 775 23.56 -18.88 -7.30
N ASP A 776 22.44 -19.04 -6.58
CA ASP A 776 22.41 -19.45 -5.16
C ASP A 776 22.77 -20.93 -4.98
N ALA A 777 22.20 -21.84 -5.76
CA ALA A 777 22.25 -23.28 -5.47
C ALA A 777 23.37 -24.06 -6.19
N ILE A 778 23.90 -23.54 -7.30
CA ILE A 778 24.97 -24.20 -8.09
C ILE A 778 26.30 -23.43 -7.99
N LEU A 779 26.27 -22.09 -8.08
CA LEU A 779 27.48 -21.26 -8.03
C LEU A 779 27.82 -20.75 -6.62
N ASP A 780 26.88 -20.81 -5.67
CA ASP A 780 26.95 -20.24 -4.32
C ASP A 780 27.34 -18.74 -4.30
N LEU A 781 26.71 -17.97 -5.20
CA LEU A 781 26.91 -16.54 -5.39
C LEU A 781 25.69 -15.72 -4.92
N PRO A 782 25.91 -14.54 -4.29
CA PRO A 782 24.83 -13.62 -3.95
C PRO A 782 24.00 -13.20 -5.16
N ALA A 783 22.68 -13.38 -5.07
CA ALA A 783 21.74 -13.10 -6.13
C ALA A 783 20.40 -12.62 -5.57
N MET A 784 19.66 -11.87 -6.39
CA MET A 784 18.29 -11.43 -6.13
C MET A 784 17.42 -11.84 -7.33
N ILE A 785 16.15 -12.16 -7.11
CA ILE A 785 15.19 -12.40 -8.18
C ILE A 785 14.27 -11.18 -8.38
N TYR A 786 14.27 -10.62 -9.59
CA TYR A 786 13.23 -9.69 -10.01
C TYR A 786 12.06 -10.49 -10.59
N ASP A 787 11.15 -10.92 -9.73
CA ASP A 787 10.13 -11.90 -10.09
C ASP A 787 8.99 -11.32 -10.92
N GLY A 788 8.67 -10.03 -10.79
CA GLY A 788 7.75 -9.34 -11.68
C GLY A 788 8.27 -9.20 -13.12
N SER A 789 9.61 -9.15 -13.28
CA SER A 789 10.30 -9.41 -14.55
C SER A 789 9.79 -8.52 -15.71
N TRP A 790 9.91 -8.96 -16.97
CA TRP A 790 9.47 -8.15 -18.10
C TRP A 790 7.96 -7.90 -18.17
N SER A 791 7.13 -8.75 -17.54
CA SER A 791 5.67 -8.56 -17.51
C SER A 791 5.28 -7.34 -16.67
N GLN A 792 5.96 -7.10 -15.55
CA GLN A 792 5.87 -5.83 -14.83
C GLN A 792 6.54 -4.73 -15.65
N TRP A 793 7.86 -4.85 -15.89
CA TRP A 793 8.69 -3.82 -16.51
C TRP A 793 8.10 -3.27 -17.81
N GLY A 794 7.74 -4.14 -18.76
CA GLY A 794 7.20 -3.76 -20.07
C GLY A 794 5.80 -3.14 -20.04
N MET A 795 5.11 -3.12 -18.89
CA MET A 795 3.87 -2.35 -18.68
C MET A 795 4.14 -0.93 -18.17
N MET A 796 5.36 -0.65 -17.67
CA MET A 796 5.72 0.59 -16.96
C MET A 796 6.06 1.74 -17.94
N SER A 797 5.06 2.15 -18.73
CA SER A 797 5.15 3.24 -19.70
C SER A 797 4.09 4.30 -19.42
N ASP A 798 4.49 5.56 -19.45
CA ASP A 798 3.59 6.73 -19.45
C ASP A 798 3.25 7.21 -20.88
N ASN A 799 3.84 6.58 -21.90
CA ASN A 799 3.70 6.94 -23.29
C ASN A 799 2.37 6.46 -23.89
N ALA A 800 1.29 7.16 -23.55
CA ALA A 800 -0.08 6.85 -23.96
C ALA A 800 -0.25 6.68 -25.49
N ASP A 801 0.51 7.43 -26.30
CA ASP A 801 0.51 7.31 -27.76
C ASP A 801 1.01 5.94 -28.25
N LYS A 802 1.78 5.21 -27.45
CA LYS A 802 2.26 3.86 -27.72
C LYS A 802 1.45 2.77 -27.00
N GLY A 803 0.60 3.15 -26.05
CA GLY A 803 -0.20 2.25 -25.23
C GLY A 803 0.17 2.25 -23.73
N GLY A 804 1.02 3.18 -23.30
CA GLY A 804 1.34 3.40 -21.88
C GLY A 804 0.09 3.73 -21.06
N ASN A 805 0.05 3.23 -19.82
CA ASN A 805 -1.09 3.40 -18.91
C ASN A 805 -0.70 4.11 -17.59
N LEU A 806 0.57 4.46 -17.41
CA LEU A 806 1.00 5.36 -16.33
C LEU A 806 0.62 6.81 -16.68
N GLY A 807 0.53 7.67 -15.67
CA GLY A 807 0.37 9.12 -15.91
C GLY A 807 1.68 9.74 -16.39
N THR A 808 1.61 10.73 -17.29
CA THR A 808 2.79 11.42 -17.84
C THR A 808 3.72 11.94 -16.74
N PHE A 809 5.02 11.73 -16.91
CA PHE A 809 6.08 11.96 -15.93
C PHE A 809 5.90 11.14 -14.65
N SER A 810 5.44 9.89 -14.78
CA SER A 810 5.47 8.93 -13.67
C SER A 810 6.91 8.62 -13.31
N ALA A 811 7.25 8.74 -12.02
CA ALA A 811 8.54 8.29 -11.49
C ALA A 811 8.78 6.79 -11.78
N TRP A 812 7.71 6.01 -11.96
CA TRP A 812 7.71 4.60 -12.33
C TRP A 812 7.83 4.31 -13.84
N ALA A 813 8.00 5.32 -14.71
CA ALA A 813 8.15 5.09 -16.15
C ALA A 813 9.58 4.64 -16.50
N VAL A 814 9.73 3.53 -17.21
CA VAL A 814 11.04 2.89 -17.49
C VAL A 814 11.38 2.80 -18.99
N ASP A 815 10.49 3.24 -19.88
CA ASP A 815 10.68 3.26 -21.33
C ASP A 815 11.54 4.45 -21.83
N SER A 816 12.62 4.74 -21.10
CA SER A 816 13.64 5.74 -21.41
C SER A 816 15.02 5.12 -21.63
N ASP A 817 15.91 5.87 -22.27
CA ASP A 817 17.33 5.55 -22.43
C ASP A 817 18.13 5.60 -21.12
N THR A 818 17.56 6.15 -20.03
CA THR A 818 18.10 6.05 -18.66
C THR A 818 18.12 4.61 -18.15
N TYR A 819 17.08 3.83 -18.45
CA TYR A 819 16.92 2.47 -17.91
C TYR A 819 17.07 1.36 -18.97
N MET A 820 17.01 1.68 -20.26
CA MET A 820 16.95 0.67 -21.33
C MET A 820 17.87 0.92 -22.52
N SER A 821 18.60 -0.13 -22.90
CA SER A 821 19.56 -0.08 -24.02
C SER A 821 18.93 -0.29 -25.39
N ILE A 822 17.68 -0.79 -25.45
CA ILE A 822 16.87 -1.01 -26.64
C ILE A 822 15.40 -0.87 -26.23
N ILE A 823 14.58 -0.08 -26.93
CA ILE A 823 13.12 0.05 -26.71
C ILE A 823 12.37 -0.19 -28.04
N ASN A 824 11.36 -1.06 -28.05
CA ASN A 824 10.48 -1.36 -29.18
C ASN A 824 9.02 -1.40 -28.72
N TYR A 825 8.17 -0.50 -29.18
CA TYR A 825 6.75 -0.47 -28.79
C TYR A 825 5.90 -1.46 -29.61
N ASN A 826 4.99 -2.19 -28.95
CA ASN A 826 4.22 -3.29 -29.56
C ASN A 826 2.96 -2.84 -30.36
N LYS A 827 2.94 -1.61 -30.90
CA LYS A 827 1.77 -1.03 -31.60
C LYS A 827 1.88 -1.18 -33.13
N ASP A 828 0.88 -1.82 -33.74
CA ASP A 828 0.98 -2.35 -35.12
C ASP A 828 1.30 -1.34 -36.23
N GLU A 829 0.99 -0.05 -36.07
CA GLU A 829 1.28 0.99 -37.07
C GLU A 829 2.71 1.56 -37.01
N LEU A 830 3.54 1.12 -36.07
CA LEU A 830 4.83 1.75 -35.74
C LEU A 830 6.06 0.82 -35.88
N ARG A 831 5.99 -0.18 -36.78
CA ARG A 831 7.09 -1.12 -37.04
C ARG A 831 8.25 -0.58 -37.89
N GLU A 832 8.30 0.73 -38.16
CA GLU A 832 9.45 1.39 -38.80
C GLU A 832 9.90 2.62 -37.99
N ASN A 833 11.24 2.73 -37.85
CA ASN A 833 12.01 3.79 -37.21
C ASN A 833 12.11 3.76 -35.68
N SER A 834 13.33 3.57 -35.19
CA SER A 834 13.77 4.04 -33.88
C SER A 834 13.70 5.57 -33.82
N ILE A 835 13.22 6.11 -32.70
CA ILE A 835 13.15 7.55 -32.41
C ILE A 835 13.70 7.77 -31.00
N GLU A 836 14.32 8.94 -30.81
CA GLU A 836 15.06 9.33 -29.60
C GLU A 836 14.16 9.43 -28.35
N SER A 837 14.77 9.27 -27.18
CA SER A 837 14.15 9.44 -25.87
C SER A 837 13.62 10.87 -25.68
N LEU A 838 12.46 10.99 -25.02
CA LEU A 838 11.83 12.28 -24.68
C LEU A 838 11.48 12.35 -23.19
N ASN A 839 12.40 11.93 -22.32
CA ASN A 839 12.33 12.23 -20.89
C ASN A 839 13.64 12.87 -20.40
N PRO A 840 13.76 14.21 -20.42
CA PRO A 840 15.01 14.91 -20.10
C PRO A 840 15.30 15.05 -18.59
N ASP A 841 14.35 14.72 -17.71
CA ASP A 841 14.39 15.06 -16.27
C ASP A 841 14.27 13.83 -15.34
N VAL A 842 14.64 12.62 -15.80
CA VAL A 842 14.60 11.38 -14.99
C VAL A 842 15.48 11.48 -13.72
N GLU A 843 16.56 12.26 -13.76
CA GLU A 843 17.47 12.50 -12.62
C GLU A 843 16.82 13.27 -11.43
N LEU A 844 15.56 13.70 -11.55
CA LEU A 844 14.83 14.46 -10.52
C LEU A 844 13.66 13.70 -9.87
N LEU A 845 13.46 12.42 -10.21
CA LEU A 845 12.37 11.56 -9.66
C LEU A 845 12.96 10.31 -8.99
N ASP A 846 13.63 10.50 -7.86
CA ASP A 846 14.34 9.43 -7.17
C ASP A 846 13.41 8.57 -6.28
N LEU A 847 12.96 7.42 -6.81
CA LEU A 847 12.19 6.42 -6.06
C LEU A 847 13.09 5.69 -5.06
N SER A 848 13.28 6.28 -3.88
CA SER A 848 14.03 5.67 -2.79
C SER A 848 13.50 4.29 -2.42
N THR A 849 14.37 3.39 -1.94
CA THR A 849 13.97 2.08 -1.37
C THR A 849 13.20 2.21 -0.04
N SER A 850 12.92 3.43 0.42
CA SER A 850 12.03 3.76 1.54
C SER A 850 10.62 4.22 1.11
N ASP A 851 10.28 4.18 -0.19
CA ASP A 851 8.91 4.40 -0.68
C ASP A 851 8.00 3.19 -0.31
N GLU A 852 6.88 3.42 0.37
CA GLU A 852 5.92 2.38 0.75
C GLU A 852 5.34 1.61 -0.45
N ALA A 853 5.34 2.21 -1.65
CA ALA A 853 4.95 1.56 -2.89
C ALA A 853 6.04 0.66 -3.49
N ALA A 854 7.32 0.86 -3.13
CA ALA A 854 8.43 0.06 -3.64
C ALA A 854 8.44 -1.36 -3.08
N ASN A 855 8.17 -1.51 -1.78
CA ASN A 855 8.40 -2.76 -1.04
C ASN A 855 7.08 -3.39 -0.56
N GLN A 856 6.01 -3.28 -1.35
CA GLN A 856 4.66 -3.73 -0.97
C GLN A 856 4.57 -5.25 -0.73
N VAL A 857 5.44 -6.03 -1.39
CA VAL A 857 5.52 -7.48 -1.21
C VAL A 857 6.16 -7.78 0.15
N GLU A 858 7.30 -7.16 0.42
CA GLU A 858 8.12 -7.33 1.61
C GLU A 858 7.41 -6.81 2.87
N GLY A 859 6.73 -5.66 2.77
CA GLY A 859 5.92 -5.08 3.84
C GLY A 859 4.78 -6.02 4.25
N ALA A 860 3.95 -6.45 3.30
CA ALA A 860 2.86 -7.38 3.59
C ALA A 860 3.34 -8.76 4.10
N ASP A 861 4.53 -9.20 3.68
CA ASP A 861 5.14 -10.44 4.18
C ASP A 861 5.75 -10.27 5.59
N ALA A 862 6.19 -9.06 5.95
CA ALA A 862 6.65 -8.70 7.29
C ALA A 862 5.49 -8.46 8.27
N ASP A 863 4.41 -7.80 7.84
CA ASP A 863 3.20 -7.57 8.63
C ASP A 863 2.57 -8.90 9.06
N TYR A 864 2.40 -9.83 8.10
CA TYR A 864 1.94 -11.20 8.38
C TYR A 864 2.80 -11.90 9.44
N LYS A 865 4.12 -11.67 9.42
CA LYS A 865 5.09 -12.18 10.39
C LYS A 865 5.01 -11.52 11.77
N ALA A 866 4.42 -10.33 11.89
CA ALA A 866 4.36 -9.55 13.13
C ALA A 866 3.09 -9.79 13.97
N GLU A 867 1.97 -10.19 13.36
CA GLU A 867 0.64 -10.23 14.00
C GLU A 867 0.49 -11.20 15.20
N THR A 868 1.48 -12.06 15.51
CA THR A 868 1.31 -13.17 16.48
C THR A 868 2.15 -13.10 17.76
N ASP A 869 3.02 -12.11 17.95
CA ASP A 869 3.75 -11.92 19.22
C ASP A 869 2.80 -11.50 20.38
N GLY A 870 1.58 -11.05 20.03
CA GLY A 870 0.43 -10.91 20.92
C GLY A 870 -0.15 -12.28 21.31
N GLY A 871 0.58 -13.01 22.17
CA GLY A 871 0.40 -14.44 22.45
C GLY A 871 -1.03 -14.96 22.62
N SER A 872 -1.56 -15.52 21.52
CA SER A 872 -2.73 -16.40 21.48
C SER A 872 -2.34 -17.76 20.87
N ALA A 873 -3.07 -18.83 21.20
CA ALA A 873 -2.66 -20.19 20.85
C ALA A 873 -2.86 -20.49 19.35
N PRO A 874 -2.00 -21.31 18.72
CA PRO A 874 -2.07 -21.58 17.28
C PRO A 874 -3.43 -22.18 16.88
N VAL A 875 -4.09 -21.53 15.92
CA VAL A 875 -5.32 -22.01 15.31
C VAL A 875 -5.01 -23.27 14.52
N THR A 876 -5.46 -24.44 15.00
CA THR A 876 -5.28 -25.70 14.28
C THR A 876 -5.98 -25.64 12.92
N PRO A 877 -5.30 -25.95 11.80
CA PRO A 877 -5.93 -25.91 10.49
C PRO A 877 -7.09 -26.92 10.42
N PRO A 878 -8.21 -26.58 9.76
CA PRO A 878 -9.37 -27.45 9.69
C PRO A 878 -9.06 -28.73 8.92
N THR A 879 -9.05 -29.87 9.60
CA THR A 879 -8.75 -31.17 8.99
C THR A 879 -9.79 -31.50 7.91
N ALA A 880 -9.33 -31.81 6.71
CA ALA A 880 -10.18 -32.17 5.57
C ALA A 880 -10.87 -33.54 5.76
N ASN A 881 -11.95 -33.57 6.53
CA ASN A 881 -12.93 -34.64 6.59
C ASN A 881 -14.33 -34.03 6.73
N GLY A 882 -15.27 -34.45 5.88
CA GLY A 882 -16.56 -33.76 5.72
C GLY A 882 -17.50 -33.89 6.93
N GLY A 883 -17.94 -32.74 7.44
CA GLY A 883 -18.96 -32.64 8.49
C GLY A 883 -18.97 -31.24 9.12
N ASP A 884 -20.06 -30.50 8.87
CA ASP A 884 -20.42 -29.15 9.35
C ASP A 884 -19.60 -28.61 10.54
N ALA A 885 -18.68 -27.69 10.26
CA ALA A 885 -17.95 -26.91 11.25
C ALA A 885 -18.07 -25.41 10.91
N ILE A 886 -18.87 -24.68 11.70
CA ILE A 886 -19.01 -23.23 11.58
C ILE A 886 -17.79 -22.58 12.26
N VAL A 887 -17.06 -21.77 11.50
CA VAL A 887 -16.14 -20.76 12.03
C VAL A 887 -16.89 -19.43 12.02
N GLY A 888 -16.77 -18.61 13.06
CA GLY A 888 -17.54 -17.37 13.17
C GLY A 888 -16.88 -16.32 14.05
N CYS A 889 -17.34 -15.07 13.83
CA CYS A 889 -16.77 -13.81 14.32
C CYS A 889 -15.36 -13.54 13.81
#